data_AF-A0A553HM47-F1
#
_entry.id   AF-A0A553HM47-F1
#
_cell.length_a   1.000
_cell.length_b   1.000
_cell.length_c   1.000
_cell.angle_alpha   90.00
_cell.angle_beta   90.00
_cell.angle_gamma   90.00
#
_symmetry.space_group_name_H-M   'P 1'
#
loop_
_entity.id
_entity.type
_entity.pdbx_description
1 polymer ?
#
loop_
_entity_poly.entity_id
_entity_poly.type
_entity_poly.pdbx_seq_one_letter_code
_entity_poly.pdbx_strand_id
1 'polypeptide(L)'
;MPLVRNPILPGFNADPSILRVGEDYYIATSTFEWYPGVQIHHSRDLANWELVIRPLNRKSQLDMRGDPDSCGIWAPCLTHDGEKFWLVYTDVKRKDGSFKDTHNYIVSSPTIEGPWSDPVYANSSGFDPSLFHDDDGKKWFVNMIADHRARPRWFAGIMMQEFDPSAGKLIGPRKNIFLGTDLNFVEGPHLYKRNGWYYLLTAEGGTGYGHACTLARSRDIWGPYTVHPQQFILSSKDHPFAALQRAGHGDIVETPDGKTYLVHLTGRPTTQDRRCVLGRETGIQEAYWEDDWLYVKNGPVPSLYVDLPAARNDEPYWAERKYTFTDGLHKDFQWLRIPETDRIFAVENGKLTLFGRESIGSWFEQSLVARRQEHFSYDAETVIDFSPEDERQFAGLTTYYSRYNFFYLTVTADSDGQRELLIMSSEASFPLGALQRPFPESKKIPNEGKLRLAITVRGRDLQFWYALEGDQELQKIGPVFDASIVSDECGGHPVHGSFTGAFVGVACSDLNGIALPAKFDYFTYRPMQYHTDSMMFYKILEVETLLNHLLPLDPPNSTSWITPGDRPGPGQITTARVVDCTGFGLEHTGSVKYCQPASDCTGKINIPCGFTAEYHAKSSNGILAMYINFSYVISECGQEEPRVKERQVKKEDARAEKRDRTGNTASLGEDNECSADIEHEYRPTSGVDDSIQSVHFGSLVGIINDSVAGPRTAWVSYWSLKLVADHPYAGAV
;
A
#
# COMPACT_ATOMS: atom_id res chain seq x y z
N MET A 1 23.83 -1.84 -15.11
CA MET A 1 22.80 -2.66 -14.43
C MET A 1 21.46 -2.20 -14.97
N PRO A 2 20.50 -3.09 -15.24
CA PRO A 2 19.15 -2.69 -15.61
C PRO A 2 18.45 -1.96 -14.46
N LEU A 3 17.57 -1.05 -14.83
CA LEU A 3 16.78 -0.27 -13.90
C LEU A 3 15.49 -1.02 -13.57
N VAL A 4 15.32 -1.43 -12.31
CA VAL A 4 14.17 -2.21 -11.83
C VAL A 4 13.26 -1.34 -10.97
N ARG A 5 11.95 -1.45 -11.21
CA ARG A 5 10.92 -0.71 -10.47
C ARG A 5 10.58 -1.41 -9.15
N ASN A 6 10.66 -0.65 -8.05
CA ASN A 6 10.12 -1.02 -6.75
C ASN A 6 8.58 -1.00 -6.72
N PRO A 7 7.94 -1.79 -5.84
CA PRO A 7 8.53 -2.74 -4.88
C PRO A 7 8.96 -4.07 -5.54
N ILE A 8 10.01 -4.70 -5.00
CA ILE A 8 10.47 -6.03 -5.44
C ILE A 8 9.59 -7.17 -4.90
N LEU A 9 8.93 -6.98 -3.75
CA LEU A 9 7.84 -7.85 -3.27
C LEU A 9 6.56 -7.01 -3.12
N PRO A 10 5.62 -7.08 -4.07
CA PRO A 10 4.38 -6.31 -4.04
C PRO A 10 3.35 -6.90 -3.07
N GLY A 11 2.34 -6.11 -2.73
CA GLY A 11 1.33 -6.51 -1.74
C GLY A 11 1.89 -6.65 -0.33
N PHE A 12 1.10 -7.23 0.59
CA PHE A 12 1.46 -7.37 1.99
C PHE A 12 2.73 -8.24 2.18
N ASN A 13 3.88 -7.57 2.26
CA ASN A 13 5.23 -8.12 2.39
C ASN A 13 6.08 -7.12 3.18
N ALA A 14 5.75 -7.00 4.46
CA ALA A 14 6.33 -6.00 5.35
C ALA A 14 7.55 -6.53 6.12
N ASP A 15 8.28 -5.60 6.74
CA ASP A 15 9.37 -5.88 7.68
C ASP A 15 10.42 -6.86 7.08
N PRO A 16 11.04 -6.52 5.93
CA PRO A 16 11.91 -7.44 5.20
C PRO A 16 13.24 -7.65 5.93
N SER A 17 13.56 -8.90 6.28
CA SER A 17 14.90 -9.30 6.69
C SER A 17 15.61 -10.06 5.57
N ILE A 18 16.70 -9.49 5.04
CA ILE A 18 17.44 -10.03 3.90
C ILE A 18 18.68 -10.80 4.35
N LEU A 19 18.91 -11.94 3.71
CA LEU A 19 20.06 -12.80 3.96
C LEU A 19 20.68 -13.21 2.63
N ARG A 20 22.01 -13.26 2.57
CA ARG A 20 22.74 -13.97 1.50
C ARG A 20 23.46 -15.20 2.04
N VAL A 21 23.31 -16.33 1.35
CA VAL A 21 24.10 -17.55 1.56
C VAL A 21 24.72 -17.95 0.23
N GLY A 22 26.03 -17.76 0.08
CA GLY A 22 26.70 -17.95 -1.21
C GLY A 22 26.20 -16.95 -2.25
N GLU A 23 25.57 -17.44 -3.33
CA GLU A 23 24.98 -16.63 -4.41
C GLU A 23 23.46 -16.43 -4.23
N ASP A 24 22.86 -17.07 -3.23
CA ASP A 24 21.43 -17.10 -3.02
C ASP A 24 21.02 -16.05 -1.99
N TYR A 25 19.97 -15.30 -2.30
CA TYR A 25 19.38 -14.28 -1.46
C TYR A 25 18.02 -14.73 -0.98
N TYR A 26 17.71 -14.45 0.29
CA TYR A 26 16.43 -14.74 0.90
C TYR A 26 15.88 -13.48 1.56
N ILE A 27 14.57 -13.27 1.50
CA ILE A 27 13.88 -12.23 2.27
C ILE A 27 12.77 -12.88 3.09
N ALA A 28 12.84 -12.74 4.42
CA ALA A 28 11.75 -13.06 5.32
C ALA A 28 10.85 -11.83 5.55
N THR A 29 9.53 -11.98 5.45
CA THR A 29 8.54 -10.92 5.74
C THR A 29 7.54 -11.37 6.80
N SER A 30 7.02 -10.40 7.55
CA SER A 30 6.00 -10.61 8.59
C SER A 30 4.67 -11.09 7.99
N THR A 31 3.90 -11.86 8.76
CA THR A 31 2.60 -12.43 8.32
C THR A 31 1.45 -12.10 9.26
N PHE A 32 1.73 -11.53 10.43
CA PHE A 32 0.76 -11.22 11.48
C PHE A 32 -0.16 -12.43 11.75
N GLU A 33 -1.48 -12.23 11.72
CA GLU A 33 -2.49 -13.25 11.99
C GLU A 33 -2.68 -14.27 10.85
N TRP A 34 -1.99 -14.10 9.72
CA TRP A 34 -2.08 -15.03 8.59
C TRP A 34 -1.18 -16.24 8.77
N TYR A 35 -1.78 -17.43 8.64
CA TYR A 35 -1.14 -18.73 8.75
C TYR A 35 -0.94 -19.36 7.36
N PRO A 36 0.14 -20.11 7.10
CA PRO A 36 1.32 -20.32 7.96
C PRO A 36 2.19 -19.07 8.15
N GLY A 37 2.95 -19.04 9.24
CA GLY A 37 3.70 -17.85 9.65
C GLY A 37 5.05 -17.67 8.94
N VAL A 38 5.41 -16.40 8.72
CA VAL A 38 6.58 -15.90 7.96
C VAL A 38 6.53 -16.31 6.48
N GLN A 39 6.78 -15.37 5.57
CA GLN A 39 7.05 -15.70 4.16
C GLN A 39 8.53 -15.56 3.86
N ILE A 40 9.13 -16.57 3.22
CA ILE A 40 10.51 -16.50 2.76
C ILE A 40 10.53 -16.55 1.23
N HIS A 41 11.04 -15.49 0.63
CA HIS A 41 11.26 -15.38 -0.81
C HIS A 41 12.72 -15.65 -1.14
N HIS A 42 13.00 -16.23 -2.31
CA HIS A 42 14.35 -16.51 -2.82
C HIS A 42 14.62 -15.75 -4.12
N SER A 43 15.87 -15.32 -4.29
CA SER A 43 16.38 -14.72 -5.52
C SER A 43 17.87 -15.04 -5.71
N ARG A 44 18.36 -14.97 -6.94
CA ARG A 44 19.80 -15.00 -7.25
C ARG A 44 20.30 -13.67 -7.85
N ASP A 45 19.40 -12.72 -8.06
CA ASP A 45 19.67 -11.50 -8.82
C ASP A 45 19.07 -10.21 -8.20
N LEU A 46 18.42 -10.33 -7.03
CA LEU A 46 17.74 -9.27 -6.29
C LEU A 46 16.54 -8.63 -7.01
N ALA A 47 16.28 -8.98 -8.27
CA ALA A 47 15.22 -8.42 -9.10
C ALA A 47 14.01 -9.34 -9.21
N ASN A 48 14.24 -10.64 -9.31
CA ASN A 48 13.23 -11.67 -9.49
C ASN A 48 13.15 -12.53 -8.22
N TRP A 49 11.97 -12.56 -7.61
CA TRP A 49 11.75 -13.22 -6.32
C TRP A 49 10.65 -14.27 -6.42
N GLU A 50 10.86 -15.41 -5.78
CA GLU A 50 9.86 -16.47 -5.65
C GLU A 50 9.61 -16.78 -4.17
N LEU A 51 8.34 -16.86 -3.75
CA LEU A 51 7.98 -17.41 -2.44
C LEU A 51 8.35 -18.89 -2.37
N VAL A 52 9.32 -19.27 -1.54
CA VAL A 52 9.80 -20.66 -1.45
C VAL A 52 9.23 -21.42 -0.26
N ILE A 53 9.00 -20.77 0.88
CA ILE A 53 8.47 -21.45 2.07
C ILE A 53 7.77 -20.50 3.04
N ARG A 54 6.89 -21.09 3.86
CA ARG A 54 6.39 -20.52 5.11
C ARG A 54 6.75 -21.45 6.27
N PRO A 55 7.78 -21.13 7.06
CA PRO A 55 8.42 -22.10 7.96
C PRO A 55 7.63 -22.42 9.23
N LEU A 56 6.75 -21.52 9.68
CA LEU A 56 5.95 -21.69 10.89
C LEU A 56 4.61 -22.32 10.54
N ASN A 57 4.64 -23.62 10.23
CA ASN A 57 3.52 -24.39 9.68
C ASN A 57 3.09 -25.57 10.56
N ARG A 58 3.59 -25.63 11.79
CA ARG A 58 3.13 -26.60 12.81
C ARG A 58 2.59 -25.88 14.02
N LYS A 59 1.62 -26.51 14.68
CA LYS A 59 1.08 -26.06 15.97
C LYS A 59 2.15 -25.87 17.05
N SER A 60 3.18 -26.71 17.08
CA SER A 60 4.29 -26.58 18.04
C SER A 60 5.10 -25.31 17.85
N GLN A 61 5.09 -24.72 16.65
CA GLN A 61 5.78 -23.48 16.32
C GLN A 61 4.87 -22.26 16.49
N LEU A 62 3.61 -22.38 16.09
CA LEU A 62 2.71 -21.24 16.02
C LEU A 62 1.24 -21.67 16.19
N ASP A 63 0.58 -21.05 17.16
CA ASP A 63 -0.87 -21.14 17.39
C ASP A 63 -1.38 -19.74 17.78
N MET A 64 -2.05 -19.09 16.83
CA MET A 64 -2.48 -17.69 16.96
C MET A 64 -3.98 -17.56 17.26
N ARG A 65 -4.63 -18.65 17.71
CA ARG A 65 -6.04 -18.61 18.08
C ARG A 65 -6.26 -17.60 19.20
N GLY A 66 -7.15 -16.64 18.95
CA GLY A 66 -7.45 -15.54 19.85
C GLY A 66 -6.55 -14.32 19.70
N ASP A 67 -5.52 -14.37 18.85
CA ASP A 67 -4.68 -13.20 18.60
C ASP A 67 -5.51 -12.10 17.92
N PRO A 68 -5.43 -10.84 18.38
CA PRO A 68 -6.13 -9.72 17.74
C PRO A 68 -5.74 -9.54 16.26
N ASP A 69 -6.47 -8.69 15.53
CA ASP A 69 -6.06 -8.32 14.17
C ASP A 69 -4.72 -7.56 14.20
N SER A 70 -3.85 -7.80 13.23
CA SER A 70 -2.45 -7.33 13.18
C SER A 70 -1.56 -7.75 14.36
N CYS A 71 -1.96 -8.76 15.14
CA CYS A 71 -1.12 -9.45 16.12
C CYS A 71 -0.50 -10.72 15.50
N GLY A 72 0.05 -11.66 16.29
CA GLY A 72 0.74 -12.83 15.77
C GLY A 72 2.15 -12.48 15.26
N ILE A 73 2.51 -12.91 14.04
CA ILE A 73 3.88 -12.82 13.51
C ILE A 73 4.26 -11.39 13.09
N TRP A 74 4.95 -10.69 13.98
CA TRP A 74 5.61 -9.40 13.67
C TRP A 74 6.97 -9.63 13.01
N ALA A 75 7.77 -8.55 12.84
CA ALA A 75 9.01 -8.55 12.07
C ALA A 75 9.91 -9.77 12.38
N PRO A 76 10.19 -10.62 11.38
CA PRO A 76 11.13 -11.72 11.53
C PRO A 76 12.57 -11.27 11.29
N CYS A 77 13.52 -12.06 11.78
CA CYS A 77 14.94 -11.94 11.40
C CYS A 77 15.44 -13.28 10.89
N LEU A 78 15.93 -13.31 9.64
CA LEU A 78 16.47 -14.51 9.00
C LEU A 78 17.99 -14.39 8.89
N THR A 79 18.73 -15.31 9.49
CA THR A 79 20.19 -15.32 9.51
C THR A 79 20.77 -16.69 9.26
N HIS A 80 22.07 -16.75 8.96
CA HIS A 80 22.81 -17.99 8.75
C HIS A 80 24.19 -17.85 9.36
N ASP A 81 24.62 -18.85 10.13
CA ASP A 81 25.89 -18.79 10.86
C ASP A 81 27.05 -19.52 10.19
N GLY A 82 26.83 -20.01 8.97
CA GLY A 82 27.79 -20.80 8.20
C GLY A 82 27.45 -22.29 8.20
N GLU A 83 26.63 -22.76 9.14
CA GLU A 83 26.21 -24.16 9.22
C GLU A 83 24.72 -24.35 8.95
N LYS A 84 23.88 -23.43 9.44
CA LYS A 84 22.42 -23.55 9.32
C LYS A 84 21.71 -22.20 9.33
N PHE A 85 20.47 -22.21 8.89
CA PHE A 85 19.55 -21.09 8.97
C PHE A 85 18.99 -20.94 10.38
N TRP A 86 18.78 -19.69 10.78
CA TRP A 86 18.16 -19.26 12.01
C TRP A 86 17.05 -18.28 11.67
N LEU A 87 15.86 -18.53 12.21
CA LEU A 87 14.73 -17.61 12.10
C LEU A 87 14.32 -17.21 13.51
N VAL A 88 14.31 -15.90 13.74
CA VAL A 88 13.77 -15.28 14.94
C VAL A 88 12.44 -14.66 14.60
N TYR A 89 11.45 -14.84 15.45
CA TYR A 89 10.11 -14.29 15.23
C TYR A 89 9.45 -13.93 16.55
N THR A 90 8.43 -13.08 16.47
CA THR A 90 7.59 -12.70 17.60
C THR A 90 6.18 -13.21 17.38
N ASP A 91 5.59 -13.79 18.41
CA ASP A 91 4.15 -13.98 18.52
C ASP A 91 3.59 -12.89 19.45
N VAL A 92 2.94 -11.89 18.87
CA VAL A 92 2.34 -10.76 19.59
C VAL A 92 0.93 -11.13 20.03
N LYS A 93 0.69 -11.16 21.34
CA LYS A 93 -0.64 -11.45 21.90
C LYS A 93 -1.47 -10.21 22.17
N ARG A 94 -0.81 -9.06 22.30
CA ARG A 94 -1.47 -7.79 22.57
C ARG A 94 -0.68 -6.62 21.99
N LYS A 95 -1.33 -5.82 21.15
CA LYS A 95 -0.78 -4.56 20.63
C LYS A 95 -1.42 -3.30 21.24
N ASP A 96 -2.61 -3.43 21.84
CA ASP A 96 -3.42 -2.29 22.30
C ASP A 96 -3.32 -2.01 23.81
N GLY A 97 -3.43 -0.73 24.17
CA GLY A 97 -3.32 -0.25 25.55
C GLY A 97 -1.87 0.01 25.98
N SER A 98 -1.62 0.02 27.30
CA SER A 98 -0.30 0.38 27.85
C SER A 98 0.73 -0.75 27.80
N PHE A 99 0.30 -1.99 27.57
CA PHE A 99 1.15 -3.17 27.54
C PHE A 99 1.27 -3.70 26.13
N LYS A 100 2.38 -4.38 25.86
CA LYS A 100 2.68 -5.05 24.59
C LYS A 100 3.21 -6.44 24.88
N ASP A 101 2.29 -7.40 24.99
CA ASP A 101 2.61 -8.78 25.33
C ASP A 101 3.13 -9.47 24.06
N THR A 102 4.44 -9.71 24.04
CA THR A 102 5.18 -10.16 22.85
C THR A 102 6.11 -11.30 23.25
N HIS A 103 6.04 -12.44 22.59
CA HIS A 103 6.90 -13.59 22.88
C HIS A 103 7.84 -13.83 21.72
N ASN A 104 9.15 -13.75 21.97
CA ASN A 104 10.17 -13.95 20.96
C ASN A 104 10.68 -15.39 20.99
N TYR A 105 10.78 -15.99 19.81
CA TYR A 105 11.19 -17.37 19.61
C TYR A 105 12.28 -17.47 18.56
N ILE A 106 13.09 -18.53 18.66
CA ILE A 106 14.14 -18.87 17.70
C ILE A 106 13.89 -20.30 17.22
N VAL A 107 13.88 -20.50 15.90
CA VAL A 107 13.92 -21.81 15.24
C VAL A 107 15.13 -21.89 14.33
N SER A 108 15.59 -23.10 14.01
CA SER A 108 16.71 -23.31 13.09
C SER A 108 16.45 -24.45 12.12
N SER A 109 17.15 -24.44 10.99
CA SER A 109 17.04 -25.47 9.94
C SER A 109 18.34 -25.59 9.15
N PRO A 110 18.79 -26.80 8.79
CA PRO A 110 19.98 -26.97 7.95
C PRO A 110 19.80 -26.47 6.52
N THR A 111 18.57 -26.37 6.03
CA THR A 111 18.22 -25.83 4.70
C THR A 111 17.05 -24.85 4.81
N ILE A 112 16.85 -23.97 3.82
CA ILE A 112 15.74 -23.00 3.90
C ILE A 112 14.37 -23.71 3.84
N GLU A 113 14.29 -24.85 3.12
CA GLU A 113 13.09 -25.67 2.94
C GLU A 113 12.72 -26.47 4.20
N GLY A 114 13.58 -26.50 5.21
CA GLY A 114 13.34 -27.23 6.45
C GLY A 114 14.06 -28.59 6.56
N PRO A 115 13.67 -29.43 7.53
CA PRO A 115 12.66 -29.16 8.54
C PRO A 115 13.13 -28.09 9.54
N TRP A 116 12.26 -27.12 9.80
CA TRP A 116 12.47 -26.11 10.85
C TRP A 116 12.18 -26.71 12.22
N SER A 117 13.06 -26.46 13.20
CA SER A 117 12.93 -26.97 14.57
C SER A 117 11.66 -26.47 15.29
N ASP A 118 11.35 -27.09 16.42
CA ASP A 118 10.44 -26.50 17.40
C ASP A 118 11.09 -25.25 18.04
N PRO A 119 10.28 -24.30 18.57
CA PRO A 119 10.77 -23.00 18.98
C PRO A 119 11.49 -23.04 20.33
N VAL A 120 12.60 -22.32 20.40
CA VAL A 120 13.27 -21.95 21.64
C VAL A 120 12.77 -20.57 22.07
N TYR A 121 12.20 -20.47 23.26
CA TYR A 121 11.79 -19.19 23.83
C TYR A 121 13.02 -18.34 24.20
N ALA A 122 13.07 -17.10 23.72
CA ALA A 122 14.14 -16.15 24.00
C ALA A 122 13.77 -15.21 25.15
N ASN A 123 12.79 -14.33 24.94
CA ASN A 123 12.30 -13.38 25.94
C ASN A 123 10.91 -12.81 25.58
N SER A 124 10.45 -11.84 26.37
CA SER A 124 9.19 -11.11 26.14
C SER A 124 9.28 -9.61 26.47
N SER A 125 10.45 -8.99 26.32
CA SER A 125 10.67 -7.58 26.75
C SER A 125 10.21 -6.53 25.72
N GLY A 126 9.87 -6.97 24.52
CA GLY A 126 9.50 -6.18 23.36
C GLY A 126 9.72 -6.98 22.09
N PHE A 127 9.28 -6.45 20.95
CA PHE A 127 9.25 -7.11 19.64
C PHE A 127 10.50 -6.78 18.80
N ASP A 128 10.44 -7.05 17.49
CA ASP A 128 11.54 -6.93 16.53
C ASP A 128 12.84 -7.63 17.00
N PRO A 129 12.78 -8.94 17.28
CA PRO A 129 13.93 -9.68 17.71
C PRO A 129 14.84 -10.00 16.51
N SER A 130 16.14 -9.84 16.71
CA SER A 130 17.16 -10.09 15.69
C SER A 130 18.37 -10.78 16.31
N LEU A 131 19.02 -11.64 15.51
CA LEU A 131 20.12 -12.48 15.96
C LEU A 131 21.36 -12.18 15.15
N PHE A 132 22.38 -11.65 15.79
CA PHE A 132 23.67 -11.37 15.18
C PHE A 132 24.67 -12.47 15.49
N HIS A 133 25.44 -12.89 14.49
CA HIS A 133 26.53 -13.86 14.63
C HIS A 133 27.87 -13.11 14.60
N ASP A 134 28.61 -13.13 15.70
CA ASP A 134 29.91 -12.45 15.80
C ASP A 134 31.07 -13.38 15.42
N ASP A 135 32.21 -12.80 15.06
CA ASP A 135 33.42 -13.52 14.63
C ASP A 135 34.04 -14.37 15.74
N ASP A 136 33.71 -14.08 17.01
CA ASP A 136 34.16 -14.86 18.17
C ASP A 136 33.28 -16.10 18.45
N GLY A 137 32.29 -16.36 17.59
CA GLY A 137 31.35 -17.47 17.69
C GLY A 137 30.14 -17.21 18.58
N LYS A 138 30.08 -16.06 19.26
CA LYS A 138 28.90 -15.69 20.06
C LYS A 138 27.75 -15.27 19.18
N LYS A 139 26.54 -15.47 19.71
CA LYS A 139 25.30 -15.01 19.10
C LYS A 139 24.66 -13.96 19.99
N TRP A 140 24.37 -12.80 19.43
CA TRP A 140 23.80 -11.68 20.16
C TRP A 140 22.35 -11.48 19.75
N PHE A 141 21.45 -11.60 20.71
CA PHE A 141 20.04 -11.31 20.54
C PHE A 141 19.80 -9.84 20.86
N VAL A 142 19.18 -9.12 19.93
CA VAL A 142 18.74 -7.74 20.12
C VAL A 142 17.25 -7.61 19.87
N ASN A 143 16.58 -6.76 20.65
CA ASN A 143 15.18 -6.44 20.46
C ASN A 143 14.84 -5.05 21.05
N MET A 144 13.75 -4.45 20.57
CA MET A 144 13.27 -3.20 21.19
C MET A 144 12.70 -3.48 22.59
N ILE A 145 12.65 -2.44 23.43
CA ILE A 145 12.04 -2.53 24.77
C ILE A 145 10.80 -1.66 24.82
N ALA A 146 9.67 -2.25 25.23
CA ALA A 146 8.45 -1.53 25.54
C ALA A 146 8.39 -1.19 27.04
N ASP A 147 8.56 0.08 27.42
CA ASP A 147 8.33 0.56 28.77
C ASP A 147 6.88 1.07 28.92
N HIS A 148 6.02 0.23 29.49
CA HIS A 148 4.60 0.55 29.76
C HIS A 148 4.38 1.79 30.64
N ARG A 149 5.42 2.28 31.33
CA ARG A 149 5.36 3.51 32.15
C ARG A 149 5.67 4.77 31.34
N ALA A 150 6.19 4.61 30.13
CA ALA A 150 6.65 5.67 29.22
C ALA A 150 7.66 6.63 29.88
N ARG A 151 8.72 6.11 30.50
CA ARG A 151 9.73 6.91 31.23
C ARG A 151 11.14 6.71 30.65
N PRO A 152 11.67 7.63 29.81
CA PRO A 152 11.02 8.84 29.28
C PRO A 152 10.12 8.58 28.06
N ARG A 153 10.19 7.40 27.45
CA ARG A 153 9.49 7.03 26.22
C ARG A 153 8.95 5.62 26.33
N TRP A 154 7.91 5.30 25.56
CA TRP A 154 7.37 3.94 25.49
C TRP A 154 8.35 2.99 24.78
N PHE A 155 8.92 3.43 23.66
CA PHE A 155 10.01 2.73 22.97
C PHE A 155 11.32 3.12 23.67
N ALA A 156 11.74 2.30 24.61
CA ALA A 156 12.76 2.65 25.60
C ALA A 156 14.20 2.35 25.15
N GLY A 157 14.39 1.89 23.91
CA GLY A 157 15.70 1.57 23.33
C GLY A 157 15.83 0.11 22.91
N ILE A 158 17.06 -0.27 22.56
CA ILE A 158 17.44 -1.59 22.07
C ILE A 158 18.17 -2.35 23.17
N MET A 159 17.59 -3.45 23.64
CA MET A 159 18.23 -4.39 24.56
C MET A 159 19.09 -5.37 23.80
N MET A 160 20.26 -5.69 24.33
CA MET A 160 21.12 -6.75 23.83
C MET A 160 21.45 -7.76 24.94
N GLN A 161 21.45 -9.05 24.59
CA GLN A 161 21.86 -10.15 25.45
C GLN A 161 22.45 -11.31 24.62
N GLU A 162 23.39 -12.06 25.19
CA GLU A 162 23.97 -13.23 24.52
C GLU A 162 22.94 -14.39 24.47
N PHE A 163 22.82 -15.05 23.33
CA PHE A 163 22.07 -16.29 23.15
C PHE A 163 23.04 -17.47 23.08
N ASP A 164 22.81 -18.48 23.92
CA ASP A 164 23.56 -19.73 23.91
C ASP A 164 22.71 -20.83 23.23
N PRO A 165 23.06 -21.24 22.00
CA PRO A 165 22.41 -22.34 21.29
C PRO A 165 22.39 -23.67 22.02
N SER A 166 23.44 -23.98 22.79
CA SER A 166 23.58 -25.26 23.49
C SER A 166 22.68 -25.30 24.72
N ALA A 167 22.56 -24.17 25.41
CA ALA A 167 21.66 -24.02 26.55
C ALA A 167 20.21 -23.73 26.15
N GLY A 168 19.97 -23.31 24.91
CA GLY A 168 18.64 -22.96 24.39
C GLY A 168 18.02 -21.78 25.13
N LYS A 169 18.79 -20.75 25.45
CA LYS A 169 18.30 -19.55 26.17
C LYS A 169 19.26 -18.37 26.08
N LEU A 170 18.75 -17.19 26.45
CA LEU A 170 19.58 -16.02 26.71
C LEU A 170 20.38 -16.20 28.01
N ILE A 171 21.64 -15.78 27.99
CA ILE A 171 22.59 -15.90 29.11
C ILE A 171 23.29 -14.57 29.40
N GLY A 172 24.00 -14.50 30.53
CA GLY A 172 24.85 -13.36 30.85
C GLY A 172 24.09 -12.04 31.11
N PRO A 173 24.81 -10.90 31.09
CA PRO A 173 24.22 -9.59 31.32
C PRO A 173 23.40 -9.14 30.11
N ARG A 174 22.37 -8.32 30.40
CA ARG A 174 21.59 -7.60 29.39
C ARG A 174 21.86 -6.10 29.50
N LYS A 175 21.97 -5.40 28.38
CA LYS A 175 22.23 -3.94 28.36
C LYS A 175 21.36 -3.26 27.30
N ASN A 176 20.79 -2.12 27.65
CA ASN A 176 20.22 -1.19 26.66
C ASN A 176 21.38 -0.46 25.98
N ILE A 177 21.64 -0.80 24.71
CA ILE A 177 22.83 -0.33 23.97
C ILE A 177 22.57 0.94 23.16
N PHE A 178 21.30 1.26 22.89
CA PHE A 178 20.93 2.39 22.05
C PHE A 178 19.52 2.88 22.38
N LEU A 179 19.37 4.18 22.66
CA LEU A 179 18.08 4.77 23.05
C LEU A 179 17.26 5.31 21.86
N GLY A 180 17.80 5.25 20.65
CA GLY A 180 17.22 5.94 19.49
C GLY A 180 17.61 7.43 19.42
N THR A 181 17.09 8.09 18.40
CA THR A 181 17.16 9.54 18.17
C THR A 181 15.90 10.22 18.69
N ASP A 182 15.77 11.53 18.46
CA ASP A 182 14.55 12.27 18.81
C ASP A 182 13.34 11.94 17.93
N LEU A 183 13.52 11.19 16.83
CA LEU A 183 12.42 10.71 16.01
C LEU A 183 11.53 9.69 16.75
N ASN A 184 12.05 9.07 17.83
CA ASN A 184 11.34 8.12 18.68
C ASN A 184 10.94 6.85 17.93
N PHE A 185 10.16 5.96 18.57
CA PHE A 185 9.74 4.67 18.01
C PHE A 185 10.92 3.80 17.55
N VAL A 186 12.02 3.81 18.31
CA VAL A 186 13.21 2.99 18.00
C VAL A 186 12.89 1.50 18.09
N GLU A 187 12.94 0.83 16.94
CA GLU A 187 12.57 -0.56 16.73
C GLU A 187 13.42 -1.19 15.61
N GLY A 188 13.09 -2.39 15.12
CA GLY A 188 13.78 -3.07 14.01
C GLY A 188 15.31 -3.13 14.11
N PRO A 189 15.93 -3.55 15.24
CA PRO A 189 17.37 -3.54 15.40
C PRO A 189 18.06 -4.66 14.58
N HIS A 190 19.04 -4.30 13.76
CA HIS A 190 19.96 -5.25 13.12
C HIS A 190 21.41 -4.84 13.37
N LEU A 191 22.24 -5.81 13.77
CA LEU A 191 23.67 -5.61 13.99
C LEU A 191 24.47 -6.15 12.80
N TYR A 192 25.51 -5.42 12.42
CA TYR A 192 26.48 -5.81 11.39
C TYR A 192 27.88 -5.50 11.87
N LYS A 193 28.87 -6.21 11.33
CA LYS A 193 30.28 -5.96 11.63
C LYS A 193 31.06 -5.72 10.35
N ARG A 194 31.75 -4.59 10.27
CA ARG A 194 32.57 -4.21 9.10
C ARG A 194 33.72 -3.31 9.53
N ASN A 195 34.93 -3.56 9.03
CA ASN A 195 36.13 -2.77 9.32
C ASN A 195 36.39 -2.51 10.82
N GLY A 196 36.05 -3.48 11.68
CA GLY A 196 36.18 -3.37 13.13
C GLY A 196 35.16 -2.44 13.80
N TRP A 197 34.08 -2.08 13.10
CA TRP A 197 32.92 -1.39 13.64
C TRP A 197 31.76 -2.38 13.77
N TYR A 198 30.99 -2.24 14.85
CA TYR A 198 29.64 -2.75 14.95
C TYR A 198 28.68 -1.66 14.51
N TYR A 199 27.85 -1.94 13.52
CA TYR A 199 26.78 -1.07 13.05
C TYR A 199 25.47 -1.57 13.62
N LEU A 200 24.65 -0.64 14.10
CA LEU A 200 23.28 -0.88 14.54
C LEU A 200 22.36 -0.10 13.61
N LEU A 201 21.60 -0.82 12.79
CA LEU A 201 20.50 -0.31 12.01
C LEU A 201 19.22 -0.43 12.83
N THR A 202 18.39 0.61 12.87
CA THR A 202 17.08 0.60 13.55
C THR A 202 16.04 1.29 12.68
N ALA A 203 14.78 0.88 12.83
CA ALA A 203 13.64 1.67 12.38
C ALA A 203 13.29 2.74 13.43
N GLU A 204 12.84 3.91 12.98
CA GLU A 204 12.35 5.00 13.85
C GLU A 204 11.16 5.73 13.22
N GLY A 205 10.44 6.54 14.02
CA GLY A 205 9.29 7.34 13.59
C GLY A 205 7.97 6.56 13.46
N GLY A 206 8.02 5.25 13.71
CA GLY A 206 6.91 4.31 13.58
C GLY A 206 6.57 4.03 12.13
N THR A 207 5.98 2.86 11.86
CA THR A 207 5.71 2.36 10.50
C THR A 207 4.71 3.19 9.65
N GLY A 208 4.30 4.37 10.10
CA GLY A 208 3.45 5.30 9.34
C GLY A 208 4.23 6.21 8.41
N TYR A 209 3.73 7.42 8.16
CA TYR A 209 4.42 8.36 7.25
C TYR A 209 5.67 9.00 7.86
N GLY A 210 5.89 8.86 9.17
CA GLY A 210 7.10 9.32 9.86
C GLY A 210 8.31 8.37 9.74
N HIS A 211 8.13 7.21 9.12
CA HIS A 211 9.07 6.09 9.16
C HIS A 211 10.46 6.43 8.58
N ALA A 212 11.50 5.87 9.18
CA ALA A 212 12.88 6.03 8.76
C ALA A 212 13.75 4.81 9.12
N CYS A 213 14.87 4.65 8.43
CA CYS A 213 16.01 3.84 8.86
C CYS A 213 17.09 4.74 9.47
N THR A 214 17.45 4.48 10.72
CA THR A 214 18.54 5.14 11.43
C THR A 214 19.72 4.18 11.53
N LEU A 215 20.94 4.66 11.22
CA LEU A 215 22.16 3.88 11.37
C LEU A 215 23.05 4.50 12.45
N ALA A 216 23.67 3.66 13.26
CA ALA A 216 24.67 4.06 14.23
C ALA A 216 25.84 3.07 14.24
N ARG A 217 27.01 3.44 14.77
CA ARG A 217 28.16 2.54 14.87
C ARG A 217 28.94 2.69 16.18
N SER A 218 29.61 1.63 16.61
CA SER A 218 30.54 1.63 17.74
C SER A 218 31.72 0.68 17.51
N ARG A 219 32.85 0.92 18.19
CA ARG A 219 33.98 -0.03 18.22
C ARG A 219 33.78 -1.13 19.26
N ASP A 220 32.86 -0.92 20.21
CA ASP A 220 32.46 -1.90 21.22
C ASP A 220 31.01 -2.29 20.94
N ILE A 221 30.71 -3.59 20.87
CA ILE A 221 29.35 -4.07 20.65
C ILE A 221 28.37 -3.55 21.72
N TRP A 222 28.86 -3.28 22.93
CA TRP A 222 28.09 -2.69 24.03
C TRP A 222 27.91 -1.17 23.93
N GLY A 223 28.45 -0.52 22.90
CA GLY A 223 28.39 0.92 22.70
C GLY A 223 29.40 1.73 23.54
N PRO A 224 29.26 3.06 23.60
CA PRO A 224 28.16 3.83 23.03
C PRO A 224 28.18 3.84 21.50
N TYR A 225 26.99 3.81 20.90
CA TYR A 225 26.82 3.95 19.45
C TYR A 225 26.74 5.43 19.08
N THR A 226 27.56 5.85 18.13
CA THR A 226 27.48 7.17 17.50
C THR A 226 26.54 7.08 16.31
N VAL A 227 25.58 8.00 16.20
CA VAL A 227 24.60 8.03 15.10
C VAL A 227 25.28 8.52 13.82
N HIS A 228 24.84 7.99 12.67
CA HIS A 228 25.25 8.41 11.33
C HIS A 228 25.11 9.94 11.15
N PRO A 229 26.00 10.64 10.44
CA PRO A 229 25.94 12.10 10.26
C PRO A 229 24.63 12.60 9.61
N GLN A 230 24.04 11.81 8.70
CA GLN A 230 22.72 12.06 8.10
C GLN A 230 21.54 11.65 8.98
N GLN A 231 21.81 10.97 10.11
CA GLN A 231 20.85 10.33 11.01
C GLN A 231 19.98 9.26 10.34
N PHE A 232 19.06 9.69 9.48
CA PHE A 232 18.13 8.84 8.73
C PHE A 232 18.72 8.54 7.35
N ILE A 233 19.26 7.33 7.17
CA ILE A 233 19.86 6.91 5.90
C ILE A 233 18.80 6.63 4.82
N LEU A 234 17.55 6.39 5.23
CA LEU A 234 16.40 6.21 4.36
C LEU A 234 15.13 6.75 5.03
N SER A 235 14.38 7.62 4.35
CA SER A 235 13.04 8.05 4.79
C SER A 235 12.29 8.82 3.70
N SER A 236 10.97 8.66 3.66
CA SER A 236 10.06 9.47 2.83
C SER A 236 9.31 10.53 3.63
N LYS A 237 9.58 10.67 4.93
CA LYS A 237 8.70 11.41 5.86
C LYS A 237 8.48 12.89 5.51
N ASP A 238 9.51 13.53 4.96
CA ASP A 238 9.49 14.94 4.56
C ASP A 238 9.14 15.12 3.07
N HIS A 239 8.76 14.04 2.37
CA HIS A 239 8.54 13.99 0.93
C HIS A 239 7.20 13.35 0.60
N PRO A 240 6.07 14.04 0.85
CA PRO A 240 4.72 13.46 0.74
C PRO A 240 4.35 12.99 -0.68
N PHE A 241 5.07 13.46 -1.70
CA PHE A 241 4.87 13.11 -3.11
C PHE A 241 5.81 12.01 -3.61
N ALA A 242 6.73 11.50 -2.77
CA ALA A 242 7.56 10.38 -3.16
C ALA A 242 6.69 9.14 -3.45
N ALA A 243 7.03 8.41 -4.51
CA ALA A 243 6.26 7.25 -4.95
C ALA A 243 6.23 6.10 -3.94
N LEU A 244 7.26 6.02 -3.12
CA LEU A 244 7.43 5.06 -2.07
C LEU A 244 7.34 5.83 -0.75
N GLN A 245 6.28 5.61 0.02
CA GLN A 245 6.04 6.24 1.31
C GLN A 245 6.34 5.25 2.44
N ARG A 246 6.34 5.72 3.69
CA ARG A 246 6.54 4.86 4.88
C ARG A 246 7.88 4.10 4.85
N ALA A 247 8.89 4.62 4.14
CA ALA A 247 10.17 3.94 3.97
C ALA A 247 10.96 3.86 5.28
N GLY A 248 11.15 2.65 5.77
CA GLY A 248 11.82 2.33 7.03
C GLY A 248 11.92 0.81 7.23
N HIS A 249 12.29 0.36 8.43
CA HIS A 249 12.44 -1.06 8.77
C HIS A 249 13.22 -1.84 7.71
N GLY A 250 14.48 -1.42 7.52
CA GLY A 250 15.35 -1.98 6.50
C GLY A 250 16.37 -2.99 7.04
N ASP A 251 16.98 -3.71 6.10
CA ASP A 251 18.01 -4.72 6.34
C ASP A 251 19.05 -4.66 5.19
N ILE A 252 20.31 -4.94 5.47
CA ILE A 252 21.45 -4.68 4.58
C ILE A 252 22.04 -6.00 4.08
N VAL A 253 22.27 -6.07 2.78
CA VAL A 253 23.01 -7.19 2.17
C VAL A 253 24.16 -6.69 1.31
N GLU A 254 25.27 -7.41 1.33
CA GLU A 254 26.35 -7.26 0.38
C GLU A 254 26.29 -8.39 -0.65
N THR A 255 26.44 -8.06 -1.93
CA THR A 255 26.54 -9.02 -3.02
C THR A 255 27.93 -9.68 -3.06
N PRO A 256 28.12 -10.81 -3.78
CA PRO A 256 29.44 -11.42 -3.95
C PRO A 256 30.50 -10.50 -4.58
N ASP A 257 30.09 -9.55 -5.42
CA ASP A 257 30.97 -8.53 -6.03
C ASP A 257 31.18 -7.28 -5.14
N GLY A 258 30.63 -7.28 -3.92
CA GLY A 258 30.87 -6.25 -2.92
C GLY A 258 29.99 -5.00 -3.03
N LYS A 259 28.93 -5.03 -3.85
CA LYS A 259 27.90 -3.98 -3.83
C LYS A 259 27.01 -4.14 -2.61
N THR A 260 26.50 -3.03 -2.10
CA THR A 260 25.62 -3.04 -0.95
C THR A 260 24.21 -2.63 -1.36
N TYR A 261 23.22 -3.33 -0.84
CA TYR A 261 21.82 -3.01 -1.00
C TYR A 261 21.13 -2.93 0.36
N LEU A 262 20.15 -2.05 0.46
CA LEU A 262 19.26 -1.89 1.61
C LEU A 262 17.85 -2.26 1.16
N VAL A 263 17.31 -3.37 1.67
CA VAL A 263 15.86 -3.63 1.57
C VAL A 263 15.13 -2.81 2.63
N HIS A 264 13.88 -2.47 2.38
CA HIS A 264 13.06 -1.72 3.32
C HIS A 264 11.57 -1.95 3.03
N LEU A 265 10.72 -1.75 4.03
CA LEU A 265 9.28 -1.70 3.75
C LEU A 265 8.88 -0.36 3.13
N THR A 266 7.80 -0.34 2.37
CA THR A 266 7.22 0.86 1.75
C THR A 266 5.71 0.71 1.57
N GLY A 267 4.96 1.79 1.71
CA GLY A 267 3.57 1.87 1.29
C GLY A 267 3.44 2.63 -0.02
N ARG A 268 2.52 2.22 -0.89
CA ARG A 268 2.10 2.97 -2.07
C ARG A 268 0.67 3.50 -1.87
N PRO A 269 0.53 4.73 -1.33
CA PRO A 269 -0.78 5.29 -1.06
C PRO A 269 -1.55 5.57 -2.35
N THR A 270 -2.85 5.38 -2.27
CA THR A 270 -3.82 5.73 -3.31
C THR A 270 -4.65 6.93 -2.85
N THR A 271 -5.21 7.66 -3.83
CA THR A 271 -6.07 8.83 -3.64
C THR A 271 -5.44 9.95 -2.78
N GLN A 272 -6.21 11.00 -2.49
CA GLN A 272 -5.81 12.03 -1.54
C GLN A 272 -5.92 11.54 -0.07
N ASP A 273 -6.64 10.44 0.16
CA ASP A 273 -6.81 9.80 1.48
C ASP A 273 -5.55 9.05 1.94
N ARG A 274 -4.57 8.92 1.03
CA ARG A 274 -3.29 8.22 1.20
C ARG A 274 -3.44 6.76 1.62
N ARG A 275 -4.48 6.05 1.19
CA ARG A 275 -4.72 4.67 1.62
C ARG A 275 -3.85 3.66 0.87
N CYS A 276 -3.13 2.82 1.58
CA CYS A 276 -2.25 1.77 1.06
C CYS A 276 -3.02 0.43 1.05
N VAL A 277 -3.87 0.20 0.04
CA VAL A 277 -4.65 -1.06 -0.09
C VAL A 277 -3.78 -2.31 -0.19
N LEU A 278 -2.58 -2.15 -0.74
CA LEU A 278 -1.58 -3.22 -0.86
C LEU A 278 -0.84 -3.48 0.46
N GLY A 279 -1.14 -2.72 1.52
CA GLY A 279 -0.43 -2.76 2.79
C GLY A 279 0.98 -2.18 2.68
N ARG A 280 1.90 -2.78 3.42
CA ARG A 280 3.35 -2.51 3.35
C ARG A 280 4.03 -3.58 2.49
N GLU A 281 4.77 -3.12 1.49
CA GLU A 281 5.45 -3.91 0.47
C GLU A 281 6.97 -3.82 0.68
N THR A 282 7.78 -4.65 0.01
CA THR A 282 9.25 -4.59 0.14
C THR A 282 9.88 -3.88 -1.06
N GLY A 283 10.61 -2.80 -0.79
CA GLY A 283 11.50 -2.12 -1.73
C GLY A 283 12.97 -2.45 -1.50
N ILE A 284 13.82 -2.09 -2.46
CA ILE A 284 15.28 -2.22 -2.41
C ILE A 284 15.94 -0.94 -2.89
N GLN A 285 17.05 -0.55 -2.28
CA GLN A 285 17.87 0.60 -2.67
C GLN A 285 19.34 0.17 -2.81
N GLU A 286 20.03 0.67 -3.83
CA GLU A 286 21.49 0.55 -3.90
C GLU A 286 22.10 1.49 -2.86
N ALA A 287 23.14 1.02 -2.17
CA ALA A 287 23.86 1.78 -1.16
C ALA A 287 25.37 1.63 -1.35
N TYR A 288 26.13 2.57 -0.78
CA TYR A 288 27.58 2.59 -0.85
C TYR A 288 28.19 3.02 0.47
N TRP A 289 29.46 2.63 0.68
CA TRP A 289 30.21 2.97 1.87
C TRP A 289 31.18 4.12 1.59
N GLU A 290 31.15 5.16 2.42
CA GLU A 290 32.08 6.28 2.41
C GLU A 290 32.43 6.65 3.86
N ASP A 291 33.71 6.83 4.19
CA ASP A 291 34.18 7.12 5.56
C ASP A 291 33.64 6.14 6.63
N ASP A 292 33.60 4.84 6.28
CA ASP A 292 33.01 3.76 7.08
C ASP A 292 31.52 3.99 7.41
N TRP A 293 30.78 4.77 6.63
CA TRP A 293 29.35 5.01 6.76
C TRP A 293 28.59 4.56 5.52
N LEU A 294 27.38 4.01 5.71
CA LEU A 294 26.53 3.57 4.61
C LEU A 294 25.61 4.70 4.17
N TYR A 295 25.64 5.03 2.89
CA TYR A 295 24.76 5.99 2.24
C TYR A 295 23.90 5.29 1.19
N VAL A 296 22.60 5.65 1.15
CA VAL A 296 21.71 5.22 0.07
C VAL A 296 22.00 6.04 -1.18
N LYS A 297 22.17 5.38 -2.33
CA LYS A 297 22.39 6.05 -3.62
C LYS A 297 21.18 6.94 -3.95
N ASN A 298 21.44 8.16 -4.40
CA ASN A 298 20.45 9.23 -4.65
C ASN A 298 19.71 9.77 -3.42
N GLY A 299 19.78 9.08 -2.27
CA GLY A 299 19.65 9.57 -0.89
C GLY A 299 18.43 10.41 -0.48
N PRO A 300 18.20 10.53 0.83
CA PRO A 300 17.54 9.50 1.65
C PRO A 300 16.13 9.11 1.19
N VAL A 301 15.57 9.79 0.19
CA VAL A 301 14.26 9.45 -0.34
C VAL A 301 14.40 8.18 -1.19
N PRO A 302 13.59 7.14 -0.95
CA PRO A 302 13.69 5.89 -1.71
C PRO A 302 13.45 6.13 -3.21
N SER A 303 14.36 5.63 -4.04
CA SER A 303 14.19 5.66 -5.49
C SER A 303 13.13 4.65 -5.91
N LEU A 304 12.22 5.06 -6.81
CA LEU A 304 11.24 4.16 -7.43
C LEU A 304 11.92 3.13 -8.34
N TYR A 305 13.06 3.51 -8.92
CA TYR A 305 13.79 2.75 -9.90
C TYR A 305 15.24 2.57 -9.43
N VAL A 306 15.75 1.34 -9.39
CA VAL A 306 17.05 1.01 -8.81
C VAL A 306 17.84 0.09 -9.74
N ASP A 307 19.15 0.34 -9.83
CA ASP A 307 20.07 -0.48 -10.61
C ASP A 307 20.29 -1.85 -9.92
N LEU A 308 19.75 -2.92 -10.51
CA LEU A 308 19.89 -4.29 -9.98
C LEU A 308 20.73 -5.19 -10.89
N PRO A 309 21.26 -6.32 -10.38
CA PRO A 309 22.05 -7.26 -11.17
C PRO A 309 21.36 -7.79 -12.43
N ALA A 310 20.04 -7.97 -12.40
CA ALA A 310 19.24 -8.45 -13.53
C ALA A 310 17.97 -7.62 -13.76
N ALA A 311 17.39 -7.76 -14.94
CA ALA A 311 16.11 -7.16 -15.25
C ALA A 311 14.98 -7.95 -14.56
N ARG A 312 13.92 -7.25 -14.17
CA ARG A 312 12.72 -7.88 -13.62
C ARG A 312 11.91 -8.52 -14.74
N ASN A 313 11.49 -9.78 -14.54
CA ASN A 313 10.51 -10.45 -15.35
C ASN A 313 9.11 -10.16 -14.79
N ASP A 314 8.38 -9.28 -15.47
CA ASP A 314 7.03 -8.89 -15.08
C ASP A 314 5.94 -9.83 -15.64
N GLU A 315 6.26 -10.80 -16.49
CA GLU A 315 5.25 -11.74 -17.01
C GLU A 315 4.54 -12.52 -15.89
N PRO A 316 5.24 -13.13 -14.90
CA PRO A 316 4.56 -13.84 -13.82
C PRO A 316 3.76 -12.92 -12.89
N TYR A 317 4.12 -11.64 -12.81
CA TYR A 317 3.44 -10.64 -12.00
C TYR A 317 2.10 -10.25 -12.62
N TRP A 318 2.05 -10.00 -13.93
CA TRP A 318 0.82 -9.64 -14.65
C TRP A 318 0.00 -10.83 -15.17
N ALA A 319 0.49 -12.06 -15.01
CA ALA A 319 -0.23 -13.26 -15.44
C ALA A 319 -1.51 -13.49 -14.63
N GLU A 320 -2.58 -13.89 -15.32
CA GLU A 320 -3.76 -14.46 -14.68
C GLU A 320 -3.38 -15.73 -13.91
N ARG A 321 -3.89 -15.85 -12.67
CA ARG A 321 -3.74 -17.04 -11.83
C ARG A 321 -5.09 -17.72 -11.70
N LYS A 322 -5.20 -18.94 -12.23
CA LYS A 322 -6.37 -19.79 -12.10
C LYS A 322 -6.03 -21.04 -11.29
N TYR A 323 -6.60 -21.15 -10.09
CA TYR A 323 -6.39 -22.27 -9.18
C TYR A 323 -7.54 -23.26 -9.33
N THR A 324 -7.25 -24.44 -9.86
CA THR A 324 -8.21 -25.54 -10.03
C THR A 324 -8.18 -26.53 -8.87
N PHE A 325 -7.33 -26.28 -7.86
CA PHE A 325 -7.17 -27.11 -6.66
C PHE A 325 -6.83 -28.59 -6.93
N THR A 326 -6.37 -28.91 -8.15
CA THR A 326 -5.99 -30.27 -8.56
C THR A 326 -4.72 -30.73 -7.87
N ASP A 327 -3.78 -29.81 -7.62
CA ASP A 327 -2.51 -30.05 -6.93
C ASP A 327 -2.52 -29.64 -5.46
N GLY A 328 -3.71 -29.55 -4.84
CA GLY A 328 -3.88 -29.08 -3.47
C GLY A 328 -4.06 -27.56 -3.38
N LEU A 329 -3.88 -27.02 -2.16
CA LEU A 329 -3.97 -25.58 -1.92
C LEU A 329 -2.67 -24.90 -2.38
N HIS A 330 -2.76 -24.00 -3.36
CA HIS A 330 -1.59 -23.28 -3.87
C HIS A 330 -0.95 -22.40 -2.78
N LYS A 331 0.37 -22.22 -2.84
CA LYS A 331 1.12 -21.41 -1.89
C LYS A 331 0.67 -19.96 -1.81
N ASP A 332 -0.05 -19.41 -2.77
CA ASP A 332 -0.54 -18.01 -2.67
C ASP A 332 -1.64 -17.83 -1.62
N PHE A 333 -2.30 -18.91 -1.22
CA PHE A 333 -3.34 -18.89 -0.21
C PHE A 333 -2.77 -18.97 1.21
N GLN A 334 -3.42 -18.24 2.11
CA GLN A 334 -3.29 -18.30 3.55
C GLN A 334 -4.69 -18.31 4.18
N TRP A 335 -4.74 -18.65 5.45
CA TRP A 335 -5.95 -18.58 6.29
C TRP A 335 -5.60 -17.90 7.61
N LEU A 336 -6.59 -17.66 8.45
CA LEU A 336 -6.38 -16.93 9.70
C LEU A 336 -6.06 -17.88 10.86
N ARG A 337 -4.94 -17.58 11.53
CA ARG A 337 -4.56 -17.97 12.90
C ARG A 337 -4.29 -19.43 13.21
N ILE A 338 -5.13 -20.34 12.73
CA ILE A 338 -5.19 -21.70 13.27
C ILE A 338 -4.27 -22.67 12.50
N PRO A 339 -3.56 -23.58 13.18
CA PRO A 339 -2.75 -24.59 12.49
C PRO A 339 -3.59 -25.79 11.99
N GLU A 340 -4.76 -26.07 12.57
CA GLU A 340 -5.61 -27.22 12.21
C GLU A 340 -6.51 -26.93 11.00
N THR A 341 -5.99 -27.18 9.80
CA THR A 341 -6.73 -26.93 8.54
C THR A 341 -7.95 -27.81 8.38
N ASP A 342 -7.93 -29.05 8.87
CA ASP A 342 -9.04 -30.01 8.78
C ASP A 342 -10.32 -29.51 9.45
N ARG A 343 -10.19 -28.55 10.38
CA ARG A 343 -11.33 -27.87 10.99
C ARG A 343 -11.96 -26.83 10.07
N ILE A 344 -11.27 -26.25 9.10
CA ILE A 344 -11.76 -25.10 8.33
C ILE A 344 -11.86 -25.36 6.83
N PHE A 345 -11.01 -26.22 6.27
CA PHE A 345 -11.05 -26.57 4.86
C PHE A 345 -10.43 -27.93 4.53
N ALA A 346 -10.81 -28.45 3.37
CA ALA A 346 -10.16 -29.59 2.72
C ALA A 346 -10.01 -29.31 1.23
N VAL A 347 -8.98 -29.88 0.59
CA VAL A 347 -8.80 -29.84 -0.86
C VAL A 347 -8.82 -31.26 -1.40
N GLU A 348 -9.86 -31.59 -2.16
CA GLU A 348 -10.13 -32.94 -2.64
C GLU A 348 -10.78 -32.90 -4.02
N ASN A 349 -10.41 -33.83 -4.90
CA ASN A 349 -11.03 -33.99 -6.23
C ASN A 349 -11.04 -32.70 -7.08
N GLY A 350 -9.99 -31.88 -7.00
CA GLY A 350 -9.91 -30.61 -7.73
C GLY A 350 -10.87 -29.53 -7.22
N LYS A 351 -11.22 -29.55 -5.92
CA LYS A 351 -12.08 -28.56 -5.29
C LYS A 351 -11.58 -28.16 -3.92
N LEU A 352 -11.83 -26.91 -3.55
CA LEU A 352 -11.68 -26.43 -2.18
C LEU A 352 -13.03 -26.54 -1.49
N THR A 353 -13.10 -27.25 -0.37
CA THR A 353 -14.29 -27.29 0.50
C THR A 353 -13.98 -26.50 1.76
N LEU A 354 -14.77 -25.48 2.07
CA LEU A 354 -14.74 -24.79 3.36
C LEU A 354 -15.86 -25.34 4.25
N PHE A 355 -15.55 -25.68 5.49
CA PHE A 355 -16.55 -26.12 6.46
C PHE A 355 -17.05 -24.92 7.25
N GLY A 356 -18.36 -24.66 7.30
CA GLY A 356 -18.90 -23.51 8.01
C GLY A 356 -18.48 -23.49 9.49
N ARG A 357 -17.88 -22.39 9.94
CA ARG A 357 -17.47 -22.19 11.34
C ARG A 357 -17.99 -20.85 11.83
N GLU A 358 -17.15 -20.10 12.55
CA GLU A 358 -17.52 -18.82 13.14
C GLU A 358 -17.73 -17.75 12.06
N SER A 359 -18.29 -16.61 12.48
CA SER A 359 -18.54 -15.49 11.59
C SER A 359 -17.23 -14.89 11.04
N ILE A 360 -17.37 -14.20 9.90
CA ILE A 360 -16.31 -13.35 9.37
C ILE A 360 -15.83 -12.35 10.43
N GLY A 361 -14.51 -12.28 10.64
CA GLY A 361 -13.91 -11.42 11.65
C GLY A 361 -13.76 -12.04 13.05
N SER A 362 -14.07 -13.33 13.24
CA SER A 362 -13.69 -14.03 14.46
C SER A 362 -12.17 -14.22 14.56
N TRP A 363 -11.63 -14.16 15.78
CA TRP A 363 -10.22 -14.41 16.07
C TRP A 363 -9.90 -15.88 16.36
N PHE A 364 -10.88 -16.78 16.27
CA PHE A 364 -10.68 -18.20 16.54
C PHE A 364 -10.81 -19.01 15.26
N GLU A 365 -11.96 -19.62 14.99
CA GLU A 365 -12.15 -20.57 13.90
C GLU A 365 -12.94 -19.95 12.75
N GLN A 366 -12.27 -19.10 11.96
CA GLN A 366 -12.83 -18.55 10.74
C GLN A 366 -12.43 -19.39 9.53
N SER A 367 -13.41 -19.96 8.83
CA SER A 367 -13.16 -20.65 7.55
C SER A 367 -13.04 -19.63 6.42
N LEU A 368 -11.86 -19.04 6.32
CA LEU A 368 -11.44 -18.11 5.27
C LEU A 368 -10.16 -18.62 4.64
N VAL A 369 -10.15 -18.74 3.31
CA VAL A 369 -8.95 -19.03 2.52
C VAL A 369 -8.79 -17.94 1.47
N ALA A 370 -7.69 -17.19 1.55
CA ALA A 370 -7.51 -15.98 0.77
C ALA A 370 -6.07 -15.77 0.32
N ARG A 371 -5.89 -15.02 -0.76
CA ARG A 371 -4.58 -14.56 -1.27
C ARG A 371 -4.46 -13.05 -1.16
N ARG A 372 -3.23 -12.55 -1.15
CA ARG A 372 -2.94 -11.11 -1.13
C ARG A 372 -3.46 -10.42 -2.38
N GLN A 373 -3.94 -9.19 -2.21
CA GLN A 373 -4.03 -8.22 -3.29
C GLN A 373 -2.62 -7.67 -3.58
N GLU A 374 -2.15 -7.84 -4.82
CA GLU A 374 -0.81 -7.39 -5.25
C GLU A 374 -0.88 -6.27 -6.30
N HIS A 375 -2.08 -6.00 -6.81
CA HIS A 375 -2.36 -5.00 -7.85
C HIS A 375 -3.45 -4.04 -7.37
N PHE A 376 -3.36 -2.77 -7.78
CA PHE A 376 -4.39 -1.78 -7.47
C PHE A 376 -5.72 -2.12 -8.13
N SER A 377 -5.68 -2.65 -9.35
CA SER A 377 -6.85 -3.13 -10.08
C SER A 377 -6.72 -4.61 -10.41
N TYR A 378 -7.80 -5.37 -10.23
CA TYR A 378 -7.85 -6.80 -10.50
C TYR A 378 -9.30 -7.29 -10.64
N ASP A 379 -9.46 -8.49 -11.18
CA ASP A 379 -10.69 -9.28 -11.10
C ASP A 379 -10.45 -10.54 -10.29
N ALA A 380 -11.43 -10.94 -9.48
CA ALA A 380 -11.43 -12.23 -8.80
C ALA A 380 -12.74 -12.97 -9.07
N GLU A 381 -12.68 -14.29 -9.25
CA GLU A 381 -13.84 -15.10 -9.61
C GLU A 381 -13.76 -16.51 -9.00
N THR A 382 -14.91 -17.07 -8.64
CA THR A 382 -15.06 -18.46 -8.21
C THR A 382 -16.40 -19.02 -8.66
N VAL A 383 -16.55 -20.34 -8.66
CA VAL A 383 -17.86 -21.01 -8.67
C VAL A 383 -18.08 -21.68 -7.32
N ILE A 384 -19.26 -21.47 -6.72
CA ILE A 384 -19.66 -22.01 -5.42
C ILE A 384 -20.87 -22.96 -5.56
N ASP A 385 -20.80 -24.07 -4.83
CA ASP A 385 -21.89 -25.01 -4.56
C ASP A 385 -22.17 -24.98 -3.05
N PHE A 386 -23.31 -24.41 -2.67
CA PHE A 386 -23.71 -24.17 -1.27
C PHE A 386 -25.23 -24.03 -1.16
N SER A 387 -25.81 -24.79 -0.23
CA SER A 387 -27.25 -24.89 0.02
C SER A 387 -27.55 -24.55 1.49
N PRO A 388 -27.58 -23.26 1.86
CA PRO A 388 -27.92 -22.83 3.21
C PRO A 388 -29.40 -23.07 3.50
N GLU A 389 -29.72 -23.40 4.75
CA GLU A 389 -31.08 -23.66 5.23
C GLU A 389 -31.69 -22.44 5.91
N ASP A 390 -30.86 -21.52 6.43
CA ASP A 390 -31.29 -20.30 7.11
C ASP A 390 -30.24 -19.16 7.02
N GLU A 391 -30.53 -18.03 7.66
CA GLU A 391 -29.70 -16.82 7.63
C GLU A 391 -28.40 -16.91 8.46
N ARG A 392 -28.21 -18.00 9.22
CA ARG A 392 -26.99 -18.26 10.01
C ARG A 392 -25.92 -18.99 9.20
N GLN A 393 -26.23 -19.40 7.98
CA GLN A 393 -25.35 -20.12 7.08
C GLN A 393 -25.05 -19.29 5.83
N PHE A 394 -23.80 -18.90 5.66
CA PHE A 394 -23.42 -18.03 4.56
C PHE A 394 -22.00 -18.33 4.06
N ALA A 395 -21.85 -18.37 2.74
CA ALA A 395 -20.57 -18.63 2.09
C ALA A 395 -20.43 -17.85 0.77
N GLY A 396 -19.22 -17.49 0.37
CA GLY A 396 -19.03 -16.76 -0.89
C GLY A 396 -17.65 -16.14 -1.04
N LEU A 397 -17.62 -14.97 -1.69
CA LEU A 397 -16.41 -14.29 -2.14
C LEU A 397 -16.23 -12.95 -1.39
N THR A 398 -15.03 -12.70 -0.86
CA THR A 398 -14.75 -11.53 0.00
C THR A 398 -13.45 -10.81 -0.37
N THR A 399 -13.46 -9.49 -0.24
CA THR A 399 -12.24 -8.70 0.02
C THR A 399 -12.14 -8.41 1.51
N TYR A 400 -11.00 -8.73 2.12
CA TYR A 400 -10.84 -8.73 3.57
C TYR A 400 -9.53 -8.07 3.97
N TYR A 401 -9.57 -7.17 4.95
CA TYR A 401 -8.39 -6.68 5.66
C TYR A 401 -8.36 -7.22 7.09
N SER A 402 -9.43 -6.95 7.84
CA SER A 402 -9.65 -7.37 9.22
C SER A 402 -11.15 -7.43 9.53
N ARG A 403 -11.52 -7.76 10.77
CA ARG A 403 -12.93 -7.71 11.20
C ARG A 403 -13.58 -6.32 11.08
N TYR A 404 -12.77 -5.26 10.98
CA TYR A 404 -13.25 -3.89 10.89
C TYR A 404 -13.45 -3.43 9.45
N ASN A 405 -12.87 -4.14 8.47
CA ASN A 405 -12.85 -3.72 7.06
C ASN A 405 -12.92 -4.93 6.13
N PHE A 406 -14.10 -5.16 5.57
CA PHE A 406 -14.31 -6.17 4.54
C PHE A 406 -15.57 -5.88 3.73
N PHE A 407 -15.61 -6.46 2.54
CA PHE A 407 -16.80 -6.60 1.72
C PHE A 407 -16.99 -8.07 1.39
N TYR A 408 -18.22 -8.59 1.51
CA TYR A 408 -18.49 -10.01 1.40
C TYR A 408 -19.81 -10.26 0.66
N LEU A 409 -19.72 -10.79 -0.56
CA LEU A 409 -20.88 -11.32 -1.29
C LEU A 409 -21.12 -12.75 -0.85
N THR A 410 -22.29 -12.99 -0.27
CA THR A 410 -22.67 -14.28 0.30
C THR A 410 -23.84 -14.91 -0.42
N VAL A 411 -23.80 -16.23 -0.52
CA VAL A 411 -24.94 -17.12 -0.71
C VAL A 411 -25.44 -17.48 0.69
N THR A 412 -26.68 -17.11 1.01
CA THR A 412 -27.35 -17.38 2.29
C THR A 412 -28.80 -17.81 2.02
N ALA A 413 -29.59 -18.11 3.05
CA ALA A 413 -31.04 -18.19 2.96
C ALA A 413 -31.70 -17.16 3.87
N ASP A 414 -32.94 -16.76 3.55
CA ASP A 414 -33.79 -16.02 4.47
C ASP A 414 -34.38 -16.95 5.54
N SER A 415 -35.16 -16.38 6.47
CA SER A 415 -35.74 -17.14 7.59
C SER A 415 -36.77 -18.20 7.16
N ASP A 416 -37.25 -18.15 5.91
CA ASP A 416 -38.17 -19.13 5.32
C ASP A 416 -37.41 -20.21 4.51
N GLY A 417 -36.08 -20.16 4.50
CA GLY A 417 -35.23 -21.08 3.76
C GLY A 417 -35.13 -20.76 2.26
N GLN A 418 -35.56 -19.57 1.82
CA GLN A 418 -35.40 -19.14 0.44
C GLN A 418 -33.98 -18.63 0.22
N ARG A 419 -33.24 -19.29 -0.66
CA ARG A 419 -31.85 -18.93 -0.98
C ARG A 419 -31.77 -17.55 -1.62
N GLU A 420 -30.79 -16.77 -1.20
CA GLU A 420 -30.55 -15.42 -1.66
C GLU A 420 -29.05 -15.07 -1.71
N LEU A 421 -28.73 -14.04 -2.50
CA LEU A 421 -27.46 -13.34 -2.42
C LEU A 421 -27.61 -12.12 -1.52
N LEU A 422 -26.72 -12.00 -0.54
CA LEU A 422 -26.66 -10.88 0.39
C LEU A 422 -25.23 -10.34 0.45
N ILE A 423 -25.08 -9.01 0.43
CA ILE A 423 -23.78 -8.36 0.62
C ILE A 423 -23.69 -7.85 2.06
N MET A 424 -22.66 -8.30 2.76
CA MET A 424 -22.27 -7.78 4.07
C MET A 424 -21.00 -6.96 3.93
N SER A 425 -20.95 -5.82 4.61
CA SER A 425 -19.73 -5.02 4.72
C SER A 425 -19.50 -4.56 6.15
N SER A 426 -18.23 -4.43 6.51
CA SER A 426 -17.78 -3.65 7.65
C SER A 426 -16.85 -2.60 7.10
N GLU A 427 -17.14 -1.33 7.35
CA GLU A 427 -16.48 -0.21 6.68
C GLU A 427 -15.83 0.73 7.70
N ALA A 428 -14.52 0.59 7.91
CA ALA A 428 -13.74 1.35 8.90
C ALA A 428 -14.39 1.39 10.30
N SER A 429 -14.92 0.24 10.76
CA SER A 429 -15.88 0.17 11.87
C SER A 429 -15.25 -0.03 13.25
N PHE A 430 -13.96 0.26 13.41
CA PHE A 430 -13.30 0.18 14.72
C PHE A 430 -13.91 1.18 15.72
N PRO A 431 -14.01 0.85 17.02
CA PRO A 431 -13.57 -0.39 17.67
C PRO A 431 -14.59 -1.53 17.64
N LEU A 432 -15.76 -1.32 17.05
CA LEU A 432 -16.91 -2.23 17.22
C LEU A 432 -16.88 -3.42 16.28
N GLY A 433 -16.33 -3.29 15.06
CA GLY A 433 -16.45 -4.33 14.04
C GLY A 433 -17.90 -4.48 13.57
N ALA A 434 -18.61 -3.36 13.48
CA ALA A 434 -20.03 -3.34 13.15
C ALA A 434 -20.26 -3.51 11.65
N LEU A 435 -21.26 -4.31 11.29
CA LEU A 435 -21.75 -4.39 9.92
C LEU A 435 -22.50 -3.11 9.53
N GLN A 436 -22.30 -2.66 8.29
CA GLN A 436 -23.03 -1.54 7.71
C GLN A 436 -24.49 -1.91 7.48
N ARG A 437 -25.41 -1.10 8.03
CA ARG A 437 -26.86 -1.31 7.94
C ARG A 437 -27.59 -0.03 7.49
N PRO A 438 -28.71 -0.14 6.74
CA PRO A 438 -29.29 -1.38 6.20
C PRO A 438 -28.37 -2.04 5.16
N PHE A 439 -28.47 -3.36 4.99
CA PHE A 439 -27.74 -4.06 3.94
C PHE A 439 -28.25 -3.64 2.55
N PRO A 440 -27.43 -3.72 1.49
CA PRO A 440 -27.93 -3.69 0.12
C PRO A 440 -29.06 -4.70 -0.09
N GLU A 441 -30.00 -4.38 -0.99
CA GLU A 441 -31.13 -5.26 -1.30
C GLU A 441 -30.65 -6.67 -1.68
N SER A 442 -31.18 -7.68 -0.99
CA SER A 442 -30.86 -9.08 -1.28
C SER A 442 -31.48 -9.52 -2.60
N LYS A 443 -30.86 -10.51 -3.24
CA LYS A 443 -31.36 -11.09 -4.49
C LYS A 443 -31.77 -12.53 -4.28
N LYS A 444 -33.08 -12.79 -4.34
CA LYS A 444 -33.61 -14.16 -4.36
C LYS A 444 -33.10 -14.93 -5.58
N ILE A 445 -32.67 -16.16 -5.36
CA ILE A 445 -32.10 -17.07 -6.37
C ILE A 445 -32.72 -18.47 -6.22
N PRO A 446 -32.61 -19.35 -7.23
CA PRO A 446 -33.06 -20.74 -7.08
C PRO A 446 -32.39 -21.44 -5.90
N ASN A 447 -33.16 -22.25 -5.16
CA ASN A 447 -32.67 -22.97 -3.97
C ASN A 447 -31.62 -24.04 -4.27
N GLU A 448 -31.51 -24.45 -5.54
CA GLU A 448 -30.54 -25.43 -6.02
C GLU A 448 -29.64 -24.82 -7.10
N GLY A 449 -28.53 -25.47 -7.37
CA GLY A 449 -27.61 -25.11 -8.44
C GLY A 449 -26.44 -24.23 -7.99
N LYS A 450 -25.39 -24.25 -8.80
CA LYS A 450 -24.16 -23.50 -8.54
C LYS A 450 -24.28 -22.03 -8.92
N LEU A 451 -23.36 -21.23 -8.40
CA LEU A 451 -23.26 -19.80 -8.72
C LEU A 451 -21.83 -19.47 -9.09
N ARG A 452 -21.66 -18.68 -10.15
CA ARG A 452 -20.41 -17.97 -10.39
C ARG A 452 -20.47 -16.64 -9.65
N LEU A 453 -19.47 -16.34 -8.82
CA LEU A 453 -19.35 -15.08 -8.09
C LEU A 453 -18.08 -14.38 -8.55
N ALA A 454 -18.12 -13.06 -8.73
CA ALA A 454 -16.95 -12.28 -9.09
C ALA A 454 -16.89 -10.91 -8.40
N ILE A 455 -15.67 -10.38 -8.30
CA ILE A 455 -15.34 -9.03 -7.86
C ILE A 455 -14.52 -8.38 -8.98
N THR A 456 -14.81 -7.12 -9.27
CA THR A 456 -13.94 -6.26 -10.08
C THR A 456 -13.52 -5.05 -9.24
N VAL A 457 -12.20 -4.83 -9.11
CA VAL A 457 -11.63 -3.64 -8.47
C VAL A 457 -10.95 -2.77 -9.53
N ARG A 458 -11.30 -1.49 -9.58
CA ARG A 458 -10.72 -0.49 -10.50
C ARG A 458 -10.35 0.77 -9.71
N GLY A 459 -9.08 0.92 -9.37
CA GLY A 459 -8.64 1.95 -8.43
C GLY A 459 -9.36 1.81 -7.08
N ARG A 460 -10.27 2.75 -6.77
CA ARG A 460 -11.06 2.70 -5.53
C ARG A 460 -12.41 2.00 -5.67
N ASP A 461 -12.84 1.68 -6.88
CA ASP A 461 -14.20 1.19 -7.12
C ASP A 461 -14.23 -0.34 -7.05
N LEU A 462 -15.07 -0.90 -6.19
CA LEU A 462 -15.33 -2.33 -6.06
C LEU A 462 -16.77 -2.65 -6.47
N GLN A 463 -16.95 -3.55 -7.42
CA GLN A 463 -18.26 -4.05 -7.86
C GLN A 463 -18.32 -5.57 -7.74
N PHE A 464 -19.40 -6.07 -7.14
CA PHE A 464 -19.73 -7.48 -7.11
C PHE A 464 -20.58 -7.91 -8.31
N TRP A 465 -20.41 -9.18 -8.70
CA TRP A 465 -21.11 -9.80 -9.81
C TRP A 465 -21.50 -11.24 -9.50
N TYR A 466 -22.55 -11.73 -10.14
CA TYR A 466 -22.97 -13.13 -10.06
C TYR A 466 -23.53 -13.65 -11.39
N ALA A 467 -23.56 -14.97 -11.58
CA ALA A 467 -24.31 -15.64 -12.63
C ALA A 467 -24.89 -16.95 -12.09
N LEU A 468 -26.13 -17.27 -12.48
CA LEU A 468 -26.75 -18.56 -12.14
C LEU A 468 -26.14 -19.69 -12.98
N GLU A 469 -26.30 -20.93 -12.52
CA GLU A 469 -25.89 -22.09 -13.31
C GLU A 469 -26.59 -22.11 -14.68
N GLY A 470 -25.80 -22.15 -15.75
CA GLY A 470 -26.28 -22.07 -17.13
C GLY A 470 -26.28 -20.67 -17.74
N ASP A 471 -26.20 -19.61 -16.94
CA ASP A 471 -26.06 -18.23 -17.45
C ASP A 471 -24.66 -18.00 -18.00
N GLN A 472 -24.59 -17.38 -19.18
CA GLN A 472 -23.29 -17.04 -19.80
C GLN A 472 -22.70 -15.76 -19.23
N GLU A 473 -23.54 -14.75 -18.96
CA GLU A 473 -23.13 -13.40 -18.59
C GLU A 473 -23.18 -13.16 -17.09
N LEU A 474 -22.22 -12.39 -16.57
CA LEU A 474 -22.23 -11.90 -15.20
C LEU A 474 -23.19 -10.70 -15.05
N GLN A 475 -23.98 -10.70 -13.99
CA GLN A 475 -24.87 -9.61 -13.61
C GLN A 475 -24.31 -8.86 -12.41
N LYS A 476 -24.41 -7.52 -12.41
CA LYS A 476 -24.06 -6.69 -11.26
C LYS A 476 -24.99 -6.97 -10.09
N ILE A 477 -24.44 -6.94 -8.88
CA ILE A 477 -25.22 -6.99 -7.64
C ILE A 477 -24.65 -5.99 -6.62
N GLY A 478 -25.55 -5.29 -5.93
CA GLY A 478 -25.20 -4.26 -4.97
C GLY A 478 -24.62 -2.98 -5.60
N PRO A 479 -24.34 -1.97 -4.77
CA PRO A 479 -23.70 -0.73 -5.20
C PRO A 479 -22.22 -0.92 -5.54
N VAL A 480 -21.60 0.14 -6.06
CA VAL A 480 -20.14 0.25 -6.11
C VAL A 480 -19.64 0.68 -4.73
N PHE A 481 -18.68 -0.06 -4.17
CA PHE A 481 -18.08 0.20 -2.87
C PHE A 481 -16.71 0.88 -3.01
N ASP A 482 -16.28 1.58 -1.96
CA ASP A 482 -14.94 2.18 -1.87
C ASP A 482 -13.90 1.14 -1.42
N ALA A 483 -13.30 0.41 -2.35
CA ALA A 483 -12.26 -0.58 -2.10
C ALA A 483 -11.04 -0.02 -1.34
N SER A 484 -10.83 1.30 -1.36
CA SER A 484 -9.68 1.91 -0.68
C SER A 484 -9.70 1.72 0.85
N ILE A 485 -10.87 1.45 1.45
CA ILE A 485 -10.98 1.19 2.90
C ILE A 485 -10.36 -0.14 3.34
N VAL A 486 -10.07 -1.04 2.41
CA VAL A 486 -9.43 -2.33 2.71
C VAL A 486 -7.91 -2.08 2.76
N SER A 487 -7.47 -1.26 3.71
CA SER A 487 -6.11 -0.73 3.80
C SER A 487 -5.64 -0.57 5.24
N ASP A 488 -4.32 -0.41 5.43
CA ASP A 488 -3.72 -0.19 6.75
C ASP A 488 -4.33 1.02 7.47
N GLU A 489 -4.60 2.07 6.72
CA GLU A 489 -5.12 3.33 7.23
C GLU A 489 -6.56 3.22 7.79
N CYS A 490 -7.26 2.13 7.47
CA CYS A 490 -8.61 1.86 7.95
C CYS A 490 -8.70 0.62 8.84
N GLY A 491 -7.67 -0.22 8.90
CA GLY A 491 -7.66 -1.60 9.40
C GLY A 491 -8.04 -1.88 10.86
N GLY A 492 -8.18 -0.85 11.70
CA GLY A 492 -8.51 -0.98 13.10
C GLY A 492 -8.06 0.26 13.88
N HIS A 493 -6.79 0.62 13.75
CA HIS A 493 -6.32 1.91 14.25
C HIS A 493 -5.96 2.81 13.06
N PRO A 494 -5.83 4.14 13.26
CA PRO A 494 -5.06 4.96 12.34
C PRO A 494 -3.69 4.29 12.08
N VAL A 495 -3.03 4.65 10.98
CA VAL A 495 -1.72 4.18 10.43
C VAL A 495 -0.76 3.36 11.34
N HIS A 496 -0.72 3.59 12.65
CA HIS A 496 0.13 2.94 13.65
C HIS A 496 -0.46 1.70 14.36
N GLY A 497 -1.53 1.07 13.87
CA GLY A 497 -2.07 -0.14 14.52
C GLY A 497 -2.79 -1.14 13.62
N SER A 498 -2.51 -1.09 12.32
CA SER A 498 -2.94 -2.05 11.30
C SER A 498 -1.74 -2.33 10.38
N PHE A 499 -1.37 -3.60 10.21
CA PHE A 499 -0.03 -3.95 9.73
C PHE A 499 0.02 -4.93 8.54
N THR A 500 -1.14 -5.36 8.02
CA THR A 500 -1.25 -6.38 6.97
C THR A 500 -1.37 -5.76 5.57
N GLY A 501 -2.56 -5.79 4.99
CA GLY A 501 -2.89 -5.41 3.61
C GLY A 501 -4.16 -6.14 3.14
N ALA A 502 -4.74 -5.72 2.02
CA ALA A 502 -5.94 -6.36 1.48
C ALA A 502 -5.69 -7.80 1.01
N PHE A 503 -6.66 -8.66 1.29
CA PHE A 503 -6.78 -10.01 0.75
C PHE A 503 -8.07 -10.15 -0.05
N VAL A 504 -8.07 -11.09 -1.00
CA VAL A 504 -9.27 -11.55 -1.69
C VAL A 504 -9.33 -13.07 -1.63
N GLY A 505 -10.51 -13.60 -1.33
CA GLY A 505 -10.65 -15.02 -1.08
C GLY A 505 -12.08 -15.47 -0.90
N VAL A 506 -12.23 -16.70 -0.43
CA VAL A 506 -13.53 -17.33 -0.18
C VAL A 506 -13.68 -17.66 1.29
N ALA A 507 -14.91 -17.55 1.79
CA ALA A 507 -15.24 -17.82 3.18
C ALA A 507 -16.53 -18.63 3.31
N CYS A 508 -16.70 -19.27 4.47
CA CYS A 508 -17.90 -20.01 4.85
C CYS A 508 -18.13 -19.93 6.37
N SER A 509 -19.35 -19.60 6.76
CA SER A 509 -19.77 -19.52 8.16
C SER A 509 -21.06 -20.31 8.36
N ASP A 510 -21.17 -20.96 9.51
CA ASP A 510 -22.36 -21.70 9.92
C ASP A 510 -22.53 -21.51 11.42
N LEU A 511 -23.33 -20.51 11.79
CA LEU A 511 -23.55 -20.14 13.18
C LEU A 511 -24.51 -21.10 13.89
N ASN A 512 -25.07 -22.09 13.18
CA ASN A 512 -25.80 -23.22 13.79
C ASN A 512 -24.84 -24.27 14.36
N GLY A 513 -23.55 -24.23 13.98
CA GLY A 513 -22.53 -25.14 14.50
C GLY A 513 -22.58 -26.55 13.91
N ILE A 514 -23.24 -26.75 12.77
CA ILE A 514 -23.37 -28.06 12.11
C ILE A 514 -22.32 -28.30 11.02
N ALA A 515 -21.42 -27.34 10.79
CA ALA A 515 -20.31 -27.46 9.86
C ALA A 515 -20.69 -27.56 8.38
N LEU A 516 -21.78 -26.90 7.96
CA LEU A 516 -22.28 -26.99 6.58
C LEU A 516 -21.16 -26.64 5.56
N PRO A 517 -20.85 -27.54 4.60
CA PRO A 517 -19.74 -27.33 3.67
C PRO A 517 -20.15 -26.48 2.46
N ALA A 518 -19.32 -25.50 2.10
CA ALA A 518 -19.34 -24.80 0.83
C ALA A 518 -18.21 -25.30 -0.07
N LYS A 519 -18.52 -25.69 -1.31
CA LYS A 519 -17.53 -26.22 -2.26
C LYS A 519 -17.25 -25.19 -3.35
N PHE A 520 -15.97 -24.99 -3.63
CA PHE A 520 -15.48 -24.04 -4.63
C PHE A 520 -14.73 -24.81 -5.72
N ASP A 521 -15.20 -24.67 -6.97
CA ASP A 521 -14.64 -25.43 -8.11
C ASP A 521 -13.29 -24.87 -8.58
N TYR A 522 -13.08 -23.56 -8.47
CA TYR A 522 -11.81 -22.89 -8.78
C TYR A 522 -11.77 -21.51 -8.13
N PHE A 523 -10.60 -20.89 -8.08
CA PHE A 523 -10.45 -19.46 -7.81
C PHE A 523 -9.59 -18.81 -8.89
N THR A 524 -10.02 -17.69 -9.44
CA THR A 524 -9.26 -16.92 -10.44
C THR A 524 -8.89 -15.56 -9.86
N TYR A 525 -7.66 -15.12 -10.09
CA TYR A 525 -7.21 -13.75 -9.87
C TYR A 525 -6.55 -13.23 -11.15
N ARG A 526 -7.10 -12.15 -11.71
CA ARG A 526 -6.62 -11.53 -12.94
C ARG A 526 -6.13 -10.11 -12.64
N PRO A 527 -4.82 -9.86 -12.70
CA PRO A 527 -4.28 -8.50 -12.65
C PRO A 527 -4.87 -7.63 -13.75
N MET A 528 -5.24 -6.39 -13.43
CA MET A 528 -5.74 -5.43 -14.40
C MET A 528 -4.94 -4.14 -14.32
N GLN A 529 -4.81 -3.45 -15.45
CA GLN A 529 -4.29 -2.09 -15.50
C GLN A 529 -5.44 -1.11 -15.66
N TYR A 530 -5.47 -0.10 -14.81
CA TYR A 530 -6.43 0.97 -14.86
C TYR A 530 -5.73 2.33 -14.81
N HIS A 531 -6.33 3.35 -15.42
CA HIS A 531 -5.69 4.65 -15.61
C HIS A 531 -5.35 5.36 -14.28
N THR A 532 -6.06 5.03 -13.18
CA THR A 532 -5.79 5.56 -11.84
C THR A 532 -4.77 4.74 -11.03
N ASP A 533 -4.33 3.57 -11.52
CA ASP A 533 -3.30 2.75 -10.86
C ASP A 533 -1.90 3.38 -10.99
N SER A 534 -1.74 4.24 -11.98
CA SER A 534 -0.54 5.04 -12.17
C SER A 534 -0.62 6.24 -11.24
N MET A 535 0.46 6.52 -10.50
CA MET A 535 0.72 7.81 -9.86
C MET A 535 0.85 8.97 -10.87
N MET A 536 0.20 8.89 -12.03
CA MET A 536 0.30 9.86 -13.12
C MET A 536 -0.24 11.25 -12.73
N PHE A 537 -0.96 11.37 -11.62
CA PHE A 537 -1.36 12.69 -11.09
C PHE A 537 -0.20 13.54 -10.57
N TYR A 538 0.99 12.96 -10.33
CA TYR A 538 2.18 13.73 -9.93
C TYR A 538 3.15 14.02 -11.08
N LYS A 539 2.96 13.40 -12.25
CA LYS A 539 3.84 13.59 -13.42
C LYS A 539 3.76 15.00 -14.03
N ILE A 540 2.72 15.77 -13.72
CA ILE A 540 2.61 17.17 -14.17
C ILE A 540 3.71 18.03 -13.51
N LEU A 541 4.18 17.68 -12.29
CA LEU A 541 5.29 18.41 -11.65
C LEU A 541 6.68 18.00 -12.15
N GLU A 542 6.91 16.76 -12.58
CA GLU A 542 8.24 16.34 -13.07
C GLU A 542 8.62 16.94 -14.44
N VAL A 543 7.65 17.39 -15.23
CA VAL A 543 7.92 18.15 -16.46
C VAL A 543 8.62 19.49 -16.15
N GLU A 544 8.40 20.07 -14.96
CA GLU A 544 9.07 21.30 -14.52
C GLU A 544 10.59 21.09 -14.30
N THR A 545 11.02 19.88 -13.96
CA THR A 545 12.44 19.58 -13.72
C THR A 545 13.20 19.32 -15.03
N LEU A 546 12.55 18.71 -16.02
CA LEU A 546 13.14 18.48 -17.35
C LEU A 546 13.36 19.78 -18.15
N LEU A 547 12.52 20.81 -17.94
CA LEU A 547 12.71 22.14 -18.54
C LEU A 547 13.92 22.89 -17.96
N ASN A 548 14.27 22.67 -16.69
CA ASN A 548 15.45 23.26 -16.05
C ASN A 548 16.78 22.62 -16.49
N HIS A 549 16.76 21.49 -17.20
CA HIS A 549 17.95 20.85 -17.77
C HIS A 549 18.14 21.08 -19.28
N LEU A 550 17.19 21.75 -19.93
CA LEU A 550 17.27 22.12 -21.36
C LEU A 550 17.85 23.52 -21.62
N LEU A 551 18.25 24.23 -20.56
CA LEU A 551 18.98 25.50 -20.66
C LEU A 551 20.41 25.29 -20.14
N PRO A 552 21.46 25.51 -20.95
CA PRO A 552 22.83 25.32 -20.49
C PRO A 552 23.16 26.39 -19.43
N LEU A 553 23.40 25.93 -18.20
CA LEU A 553 23.96 26.73 -17.12
C LEU A 553 25.48 26.52 -17.09
N ASP A 554 26.23 27.36 -17.82
CA ASP A 554 27.67 27.50 -17.61
C ASP A 554 27.98 28.91 -17.03
N PRO A 555 28.61 29.02 -15.85
CA PRO A 555 29.23 30.27 -15.41
C PRO A 555 30.59 30.47 -16.12
N PRO A 556 31.00 31.72 -16.40
CA PRO A 556 32.19 31.99 -17.20
C PRO A 556 33.44 31.81 -16.33
N ASN A 557 34.30 30.84 -16.67
CA ASN A 557 35.77 30.94 -16.59
C ASN A 557 36.44 29.60 -16.92
N SER A 558 36.69 29.33 -18.20
CA SER A 558 37.99 28.86 -18.69
C SER A 558 37.99 28.79 -20.22
N THR A 559 39.10 29.21 -20.80
CA THR A 559 39.33 29.46 -22.21
C THR A 559 39.61 28.18 -22.99
N SER A 560 38.81 27.86 -24.01
CA SER A 560 39.27 27.04 -25.14
C SER A 560 38.59 27.47 -26.45
N TRP A 561 39.42 27.74 -27.43
CA TRP A 561 39.11 28.31 -28.73
C TRP A 561 38.32 27.37 -29.64
N ILE A 562 37.27 27.87 -30.28
CA ILE A 562 36.75 27.31 -31.54
C ILE A 562 36.89 28.39 -32.62
N THR A 563 37.60 28.02 -33.68
CA THR A 563 37.91 28.81 -34.88
C THR A 563 36.67 29.20 -35.70
N PRO A 564 36.67 30.36 -36.38
CA PRO A 564 35.51 30.87 -37.10
C PRO A 564 35.40 30.24 -38.50
N GLY A 565 34.37 29.41 -38.71
CA GLY A 565 34.08 28.86 -40.03
C GLY A 565 33.02 27.78 -39.97
N ASP A 566 31.79 28.16 -39.64
CA ASP A 566 30.53 27.56 -40.12
C ASP A 566 29.36 28.27 -39.42
N ARG A 567 28.81 29.29 -40.09
CA ARG A 567 27.48 29.83 -39.76
C ARG A 567 26.48 29.15 -40.70
N PRO A 568 25.46 28.44 -40.23
CA PRO A 568 24.30 28.16 -41.08
C PRO A 568 23.57 29.49 -41.33
N GLY A 569 23.26 29.75 -42.60
CA GLY A 569 22.45 30.91 -43.00
C GLY A 569 21.01 30.83 -42.48
N PRO A 570 20.27 31.94 -42.48
CA PRO A 570 18.90 32.00 -41.95
C PRO A 570 17.97 31.09 -42.76
N GLY A 571 17.30 30.15 -42.09
CA GLY A 571 16.24 29.32 -42.66
C GLY A 571 16.35 27.79 -42.48
N GLN A 572 17.29 27.25 -41.71
CA GLN A 572 17.37 25.80 -41.48
C GLN A 572 16.57 25.33 -40.25
N ILE A 573 15.77 24.27 -40.47
CA ILE A 573 15.06 23.50 -39.45
C ILE A 573 16.06 22.49 -38.87
N THR A 574 16.35 22.56 -37.57
CA THR A 574 17.03 21.48 -36.84
C THR A 574 15.98 20.60 -36.16
N THR A 575 16.06 19.30 -36.40
CA THR A 575 15.19 18.29 -35.78
C THR A 575 15.70 17.98 -34.37
N ALA A 576 14.88 18.22 -33.34
CA ALA A 576 15.15 17.71 -32.00
C ALA A 576 14.53 16.31 -31.88
N ARG A 577 15.33 15.32 -31.49
CA ARG A 577 14.84 13.99 -31.10
C ARG A 577 14.34 14.07 -29.66
N VAL A 578 13.04 13.83 -29.46
CA VAL A 578 12.49 13.48 -28.15
C VAL A 578 12.71 11.98 -27.98
N VAL A 579 13.44 11.59 -26.94
CA VAL A 579 13.59 10.18 -26.57
C VAL A 579 12.31 9.73 -25.88
N ASP A 580 11.69 8.70 -26.44
CA ASP A 580 10.46 8.09 -25.96
C ASP A 580 10.72 7.32 -24.64
N CYS A 581 9.98 7.67 -23.59
CA CYS A 581 9.98 6.99 -22.29
C CYS A 581 8.64 6.30 -21.99
N THR A 582 7.91 5.87 -23.03
CA THR A 582 6.60 5.19 -22.87
C THR A 582 6.61 3.70 -23.18
N GLY A 583 7.68 3.14 -23.74
CA GLY A 583 7.75 1.70 -24.05
C GLY A 583 6.77 1.24 -25.13
N PHE A 584 6.06 2.16 -25.79
CA PHE A 584 5.17 1.88 -26.92
C PHE A 584 5.86 2.38 -28.20
N GLY A 585 6.50 1.49 -28.95
CA GLY A 585 7.31 1.83 -30.14
C GLY A 585 6.54 2.52 -31.28
N LEU A 586 6.34 3.84 -31.17
CA LEU A 586 5.82 4.72 -32.20
C LEU A 586 6.73 5.95 -32.34
N GLU A 587 7.52 6.01 -33.40
CA GLU A 587 8.33 7.20 -33.74
C GLU A 587 7.43 8.31 -34.29
N HIS A 588 7.44 9.50 -33.67
CA HIS A 588 6.83 10.71 -34.22
C HIS A 588 7.79 11.90 -34.22
N THR A 589 7.96 12.51 -35.40
CA THR A 589 8.78 13.71 -35.62
C THR A 589 7.93 14.98 -35.57
N GLY A 590 8.26 15.91 -34.67
CA GLY A 590 7.73 17.29 -34.66
C GLY A 590 8.80 18.31 -35.05
N SER A 591 8.43 19.36 -35.78
CA SER A 591 9.33 20.45 -36.18
C SER A 591 9.03 21.74 -35.40
N VAL A 592 10.04 22.38 -34.81
CA VAL A 592 9.94 23.71 -34.18
C VAL A 592 10.55 24.77 -35.10
N LYS A 593 9.88 25.91 -35.29
CA LYS A 593 10.43 27.08 -36.00
C LYS A 593 10.92 28.12 -34.99
N TYR A 594 12.17 28.59 -35.13
CA TYR A 594 12.68 29.75 -34.39
C TYR A 594 12.10 31.05 -34.96
N CYS A 595 11.64 31.96 -34.09
CA CYS A 595 11.24 33.32 -34.47
C CYS A 595 12.42 34.31 -34.38
N GLN A 596 12.48 35.28 -35.30
CA GLN A 596 13.47 36.35 -35.26
C GLN A 596 13.17 37.37 -34.15
N PRO A 597 14.20 38.02 -33.57
CA PRO A 597 14.04 39.00 -32.49
C PRO A 597 13.54 40.34 -33.06
N ALA A 598 12.29 40.41 -33.51
CA ALA A 598 11.54 41.65 -33.78
C ALA A 598 10.06 41.44 -34.19
N SER A 599 9.54 40.20 -34.22
CA SER A 599 8.17 39.94 -34.70
C SER A 599 7.32 39.16 -33.69
N ASP A 600 6.09 39.62 -33.48
CA ASP A 600 5.07 38.89 -32.72
C ASP A 600 4.78 37.54 -33.41
N CYS A 601 4.82 36.44 -32.65
CA CYS A 601 4.62 35.09 -33.17
C CYS A 601 3.59 34.32 -32.35
N THR A 602 2.74 33.54 -33.04
CA THR A 602 1.78 32.62 -32.43
C THR A 602 1.92 31.22 -33.02
N GLY A 603 1.80 30.17 -32.19
CA GLY A 603 1.90 28.79 -32.64
C GLY A 603 1.22 27.79 -31.71
N LYS A 604 0.86 26.61 -32.27
CA LYS A 604 0.22 25.49 -31.56
C LYS A 604 1.15 24.28 -31.54
N ILE A 605 1.21 23.60 -30.40
CA ILE A 605 1.89 22.31 -30.24
C ILE A 605 0.85 21.30 -29.74
N ASN A 606 0.68 20.21 -30.50
CA ASN A 606 -0.15 19.08 -30.07
C ASN A 606 0.70 18.13 -29.22
N ILE A 607 0.21 17.82 -28.03
CA ILE A 607 0.84 16.90 -27.07
C ILE A 607 -0.05 15.65 -26.98
N PRO A 608 0.50 14.43 -26.72
CA PRO A 608 -0.31 13.23 -26.58
C PRO A 608 -1.44 13.38 -25.55
N CYS A 609 -2.50 12.57 -25.70
CA CYS A 609 -3.65 12.50 -24.80
C CYS A 609 -4.58 13.74 -24.80
N GLY A 610 -4.72 14.45 -25.92
CA GLY A 610 -5.75 15.50 -26.09
C GLY A 610 -5.38 16.88 -25.56
N PHE A 611 -4.09 17.12 -25.26
CA PHE A 611 -3.58 18.40 -24.81
C PHE A 611 -3.10 19.26 -25.98
N THR A 612 -3.48 20.54 -25.95
CA THR A 612 -2.98 21.54 -26.91
C THR A 612 -2.29 22.67 -26.14
N ALA A 613 -1.09 23.04 -26.57
CA ALA A 613 -0.39 24.20 -26.04
C ALA A 613 -0.32 25.31 -27.11
N GLU A 614 -0.80 26.51 -26.77
CA GLU A 614 -0.67 27.71 -27.59
C GLU A 614 0.36 28.65 -26.99
N TYR A 615 1.31 29.13 -27.80
CA TYR A 615 2.25 30.14 -27.36
C TYR A 615 2.05 31.47 -28.11
N HIS A 616 2.24 32.56 -27.39
CA HIS A 616 2.25 33.93 -27.89
C HIS A 616 3.52 34.63 -27.40
N ALA A 617 4.39 35.04 -28.32
CA ALA A 617 5.56 35.85 -28.01
C ALA A 617 5.32 37.28 -28.50
N LYS A 618 5.46 38.28 -27.61
CA LYS A 618 5.28 39.69 -27.94
C LYS A 618 6.55 40.49 -27.63
N SER A 619 6.97 41.34 -28.57
CA SER A 619 8.18 42.16 -28.45
C SER A 619 7.80 43.64 -28.39
N SER A 620 8.14 44.33 -27.28
CA SER A 620 8.10 45.81 -27.24
C SER A 620 9.21 46.36 -26.36
N ASN A 621 9.95 47.36 -26.85
CA ASN A 621 11.01 48.07 -26.14
C ASN A 621 12.08 47.17 -25.49
N GLY A 622 12.52 46.12 -26.20
CA GLY A 622 13.60 45.24 -25.73
C GLY A 622 13.20 44.23 -24.65
N ILE A 623 11.91 44.14 -24.31
CA ILE A 623 11.37 43.10 -23.41
C ILE A 623 10.64 42.06 -24.26
N LEU A 624 11.05 40.80 -24.15
CA LEU A 624 10.36 39.65 -24.74
C LEU A 624 9.48 39.01 -23.65
N ALA A 625 8.17 39.04 -23.84
CA ALA A 625 7.23 38.30 -23.00
C ALA A 625 6.69 37.10 -23.79
N MET A 626 6.81 35.90 -23.23
CA MET A 626 6.30 34.67 -23.81
C MET A 626 5.19 34.11 -22.91
N TYR A 627 4.02 33.91 -23.49
CA TYR A 627 2.84 33.35 -22.84
C TYR A 627 2.58 31.98 -23.41
N ILE A 628 2.38 30.98 -22.55
CA ILE A 628 2.00 29.62 -22.98
C ILE A 628 0.71 29.27 -22.26
N ASN A 629 -0.33 28.99 -23.03
CA ASN A 629 -1.64 28.56 -22.55
C ASN A 629 -1.82 27.07 -22.84
N PHE A 630 -2.21 26.32 -21.82
CA PHE A 630 -2.58 24.91 -21.94
C PHE A 630 -4.09 24.77 -21.90
N SER A 631 -4.65 24.00 -22.82
CA SER A 631 -6.07 23.66 -22.84
C SER A 631 -6.28 22.16 -23.08
N TYR A 632 -7.25 21.61 -22.37
CA TYR A 632 -7.70 20.23 -22.47
C TYR A 632 -9.16 20.22 -22.93
N VAL A 633 -9.48 19.40 -23.93
CA VAL A 633 -10.86 19.25 -24.45
C VAL A 633 -11.34 17.85 -24.13
N ILE A 634 -12.37 17.74 -23.29
CA ILE A 634 -13.11 16.48 -23.09
C ILE A 634 -14.03 16.33 -24.29
N SER A 635 -13.79 15.35 -25.16
CA SER A 635 -14.75 14.95 -26.20
C SER A 635 -15.45 13.66 -25.80
N GLU A 636 -16.76 13.71 -25.60
CA GLU A 636 -17.62 12.53 -25.43
C GLU A 636 -17.57 11.66 -26.69
N CYS A 637 -17.34 10.35 -26.50
CA CYS A 637 -17.54 9.34 -27.54
C CYS A 637 -19.02 8.94 -27.53
N GLY A 638 -19.72 9.17 -28.64
CA GLY A 638 -21.18 9.13 -28.71
C GLY A 638 -21.83 7.76 -28.45
N GLN A 639 -22.99 7.82 -27.78
CA GLN A 639 -24.05 6.82 -27.82
C GLN A 639 -25.38 7.59 -27.93
N GLU A 640 -26.18 7.28 -28.94
CA GLU A 640 -27.51 7.87 -29.18
C GLU A 640 -28.53 7.36 -28.15
N GLU A 641 -29.33 8.26 -27.55
CA GLU A 641 -30.56 7.90 -26.85
C GLU A 641 -31.83 8.52 -27.50
N PRO A 642 -32.97 7.81 -27.50
CA PRO A 642 -34.17 8.22 -28.22
C PRO A 642 -35.09 9.16 -27.42
N ARG A 643 -35.70 10.11 -28.14
CA ARG A 643 -36.64 11.13 -27.66
C ARG A 643 -37.95 10.57 -27.10
N VAL A 644 -38.38 11.05 -25.94
CA VAL A 644 -39.78 10.95 -25.44
C VAL A 644 -40.34 12.35 -25.14
N LYS A 645 -41.58 12.58 -25.59
CA LYS A 645 -42.33 13.86 -25.58
C LYS A 645 -42.92 14.19 -24.20
N GLU A 646 -42.74 15.44 -23.75
CA GLU A 646 -43.45 16.01 -22.60
C GLU A 646 -44.93 16.30 -22.90
N ARG A 647 -45.78 16.08 -21.88
CA ARG A 647 -47.20 16.47 -21.85
C ARG A 647 -47.44 17.31 -20.59
N GLN A 648 -47.82 18.57 -20.77
CA GLN A 648 -48.19 19.51 -19.70
C GLN A 648 -49.52 19.15 -19.05
N VAL A 649 -49.63 19.24 -17.70
CA VAL A 649 -50.89 19.55 -17.00
C VAL A 649 -50.65 20.42 -15.75
N LYS A 650 -51.58 21.35 -15.54
CA LYS A 650 -51.66 22.50 -14.61
C LYS A 650 -51.83 22.15 -13.12
N LYS A 651 -51.41 23.09 -12.26
CA LYS A 651 -51.74 23.20 -10.82
C LYS A 651 -53.09 23.90 -10.61
N GLU A 652 -53.89 23.42 -9.66
CA GLU A 652 -54.97 24.17 -8.99
C GLU A 652 -54.94 23.87 -7.47
N ASP A 653 -55.22 24.90 -6.68
CA ASP A 653 -55.24 24.98 -5.20
C ASP A 653 -56.56 24.48 -4.58
N ALA A 654 -56.54 24.00 -3.32
CA ALA A 654 -57.53 24.35 -2.28
C ALA A 654 -57.27 23.78 -0.86
N ARG A 655 -57.21 24.71 0.10
CA ARG A 655 -57.64 24.76 1.53
C ARG A 655 -58.15 23.52 2.33
N ALA A 656 -57.52 23.35 3.50
CA ALA A 656 -58.00 23.35 4.91
C ALA A 656 -59.23 22.52 5.38
N GLU A 657 -59.06 21.75 6.48
CA GLU A 657 -59.88 21.83 7.71
C GLU A 657 -59.29 21.03 8.92
N LYS A 658 -59.52 21.58 10.14
CA LYS A 658 -59.15 21.08 11.48
C LYS A 658 -60.18 20.07 12.02
N ARG A 659 -59.75 19.15 12.92
CA ARG A 659 -60.45 18.83 14.20
C ARG A 659 -59.67 17.87 15.12
N ASP A 660 -59.04 18.47 16.12
CA ASP A 660 -59.09 18.21 17.57
C ASP A 660 -59.87 16.98 18.10
N ARG A 661 -59.24 16.16 18.98
CA ARG A 661 -59.54 16.10 20.44
C ARG A 661 -58.87 14.95 21.23
N THR A 662 -58.21 15.36 22.32
CA THR A 662 -58.21 14.85 23.72
C THR A 662 -57.94 13.37 23.97
N GLY A 663 -57.05 12.93 24.86
CA GLY A 663 -56.60 13.37 26.20
C GLY A 663 -56.13 12.07 26.90
N ASN A 664 -55.40 12.00 28.01
CA ASN A 664 -55.10 12.94 29.07
C ASN A 664 -53.99 12.26 29.93
N THR A 665 -53.00 13.06 30.38
CA THR A 665 -52.43 13.13 31.76
C THR A 665 -52.02 11.84 32.51
N ALA A 666 -50.92 11.76 33.26
CA ALA A 666 -50.19 12.75 34.07
C ALA A 666 -48.82 12.13 34.49
N SER A 667 -47.69 12.84 34.44
CA SER A 667 -47.13 13.75 35.49
C SER A 667 -46.37 12.96 36.59
N LEU A 668 -45.17 13.25 37.12
CA LEU A 668 -44.16 14.33 37.19
C LEU A 668 -42.88 13.64 37.76
N GLY A 669 -41.64 14.12 37.72
CA GLY A 669 -41.01 15.41 37.37
C GLY A 669 -39.49 15.14 37.22
N GLU A 670 -38.79 15.87 36.34
CA GLU A 670 -38.03 17.12 36.65
C GLU A 670 -36.73 16.81 37.45
N ASP A 671 -35.51 17.10 37.00
CA ASP A 671 -35.05 18.27 36.24
C ASP A 671 -33.67 18.09 35.55
N ASN A 672 -33.56 18.71 34.36
CA ASN A 672 -32.46 19.56 33.81
C ASN A 672 -31.07 18.95 33.53
N GLU A 673 -30.40 19.16 32.39
CA GLU A 673 -30.46 20.19 31.33
C GLU A 673 -29.75 19.62 30.07
N CYS A 674 -30.37 19.60 28.89
CA CYS A 674 -30.28 20.60 27.79
C CYS A 674 -28.95 20.65 27.00
N SER A 675 -28.98 20.09 25.78
CA SER A 675 -28.52 20.80 24.58
C SER A 675 -29.32 20.32 23.37
N ALA A 676 -29.99 21.24 22.71
CA ALA A 676 -30.91 21.05 21.61
C ALA A 676 -30.17 20.91 20.27
N ASP A 677 -30.61 19.98 19.42
CA ASP A 677 -30.36 20.03 17.98
C ASP A 677 -31.68 20.01 17.23
N ILE A 678 -31.85 21.05 16.41
CA ILE A 678 -33.02 21.34 15.59
C ILE A 678 -32.81 20.67 14.24
N GLU A 679 -33.69 19.71 13.92
CA GLU A 679 -33.87 19.18 12.57
C GLU A 679 -34.45 20.26 11.63
N HIS A 680 -33.86 20.43 10.46
CA HIS A 680 -34.51 21.06 9.33
C HIS A 680 -34.41 20.17 8.09
N GLU A 681 -35.55 19.62 7.70
CA GLU A 681 -35.82 19.07 6.37
C GLU A 681 -35.61 20.15 5.29
N TYR A 682 -34.91 19.81 4.21
CA TYR A 682 -35.08 20.49 2.92
C TYR A 682 -34.98 19.50 1.76
N ARG A 683 -36.05 19.43 0.97
CA ARG A 683 -36.10 18.75 -0.33
C ARG A 683 -35.51 19.63 -1.44
N PRO A 684 -34.84 19.08 -2.46
CA PRO A 684 -34.29 19.86 -3.57
C PRO A 684 -35.30 20.03 -4.71
N THR A 685 -35.24 21.17 -5.40
CA THR A 685 -35.87 21.39 -6.72
C THR A 685 -34.84 21.89 -7.72
N SER A 686 -34.52 21.03 -8.70
CA SER A 686 -34.21 21.23 -10.14
C SER A 686 -33.54 22.50 -10.66
N GLY A 687 -32.55 22.31 -11.54
CA GLY A 687 -32.24 23.21 -12.68
C GLY A 687 -30.79 23.09 -13.17
N VAL A 688 -30.57 22.35 -14.28
CA VAL A 688 -29.28 22.25 -15.02
C VAL A 688 -29.16 23.43 -16.00
N ASP A 689 -27.94 23.94 -16.20
CA ASP A 689 -27.56 24.63 -17.44
C ASP A 689 -26.25 24.01 -17.97
N ASP A 690 -26.33 23.39 -19.15
CA ASP A 690 -25.23 22.75 -19.86
C ASP A 690 -24.43 23.82 -20.62
N SER A 691 -23.19 24.06 -20.19
CA SER A 691 -22.21 24.79 -21.00
C SER A 691 -20.85 24.09 -20.95
N ILE A 692 -20.28 23.89 -22.14
CA ILE A 692 -18.94 23.34 -22.38
C ILE A 692 -17.93 24.10 -21.52
N GLN A 693 -17.35 23.44 -20.51
CA GLN A 693 -16.31 24.03 -19.67
C GLN A 693 -14.92 23.72 -20.25
N SER A 694 -14.28 24.72 -20.86
CA SER A 694 -12.83 24.74 -21.01
C SER A 694 -12.21 25.09 -19.66
N VAL A 695 -11.43 24.18 -19.06
CA VAL A 695 -10.72 24.44 -17.81
C VAL A 695 -9.35 25.05 -18.12
N HIS A 696 -9.11 26.29 -17.66
CA HIS A 696 -7.83 26.99 -17.80
C HIS A 696 -6.93 26.71 -16.59
N PHE A 697 -5.74 26.15 -16.84
CA PHE A 697 -4.72 25.93 -15.82
C PHE A 697 -3.62 26.99 -15.93
N GLY A 698 -3.79 28.12 -15.23
CA GLY A 698 -2.73 29.11 -14.96
C GLY A 698 -2.14 29.83 -16.19
N SER A 699 -1.27 30.81 -15.92
CA SER A 699 -0.50 31.54 -16.93
C SER A 699 0.91 31.75 -16.39
N LEU A 700 1.92 31.36 -17.14
CA LEU A 700 3.32 31.64 -16.80
C LEU A 700 3.73 32.97 -17.44
N VAL A 701 4.26 33.90 -16.64
CA VAL A 701 4.83 35.18 -17.12
C VAL A 701 6.31 35.24 -16.76
N GLY A 702 7.18 35.06 -17.75
CA GLY A 702 8.60 35.37 -17.62
C GLY A 702 8.89 36.77 -18.16
N ILE A 703 9.54 37.63 -17.36
CA ILE A 703 10.02 38.94 -17.80
C ILE A 703 11.55 38.89 -17.83
N ILE A 704 12.16 39.09 -19.00
CA ILE A 704 13.60 39.29 -19.15
C ILE A 704 13.83 40.79 -19.35
N ASN A 705 14.63 41.41 -18.48
CA ASN A 705 14.93 42.84 -18.54
C ASN A 705 16.43 43.03 -18.80
N ASP A 706 16.79 43.53 -19.98
CA ASP A 706 18.17 43.61 -20.46
C ASP A 706 18.91 44.91 -20.06
N SER A 707 18.56 45.52 -18.91
CA SER A 707 19.03 46.87 -18.60
C SER A 707 19.41 47.17 -17.15
N VAL A 708 20.23 46.34 -16.47
CA VAL A 708 21.05 46.82 -15.33
C VAL A 708 22.38 46.04 -15.24
N ALA A 709 23.51 46.73 -15.37
CA ALA A 709 24.84 46.19 -15.08
C ALA A 709 25.12 46.26 -13.56
N GLY A 710 25.28 45.11 -12.89
CA GLY A 710 25.75 45.02 -11.50
C GLY A 710 25.44 43.67 -10.83
N PRO A 711 26.29 43.15 -9.94
CA PRO A 711 26.12 41.81 -9.37
C PRO A 711 25.14 41.83 -8.19
N ARG A 712 24.25 40.83 -8.15
CA ARG A 712 23.16 40.58 -7.18
C ARG A 712 21.81 41.17 -7.59
N THR A 713 20.97 40.32 -8.16
CA THR A 713 19.51 40.49 -8.15
C THR A 713 18.90 39.18 -7.68
N ALA A 714 18.11 39.24 -6.61
CA ALA A 714 17.36 38.10 -6.10
C ALA A 714 16.15 37.84 -7.01
N TRP A 715 15.87 36.57 -7.30
CA TRP A 715 14.62 36.16 -7.94
C TRP A 715 13.51 36.20 -6.89
N VAL A 716 12.53 37.09 -7.05
CA VAL A 716 11.30 37.10 -6.26
C VAL A 716 10.17 36.66 -7.17
N SER A 717 9.74 35.41 -7.03
CA SER A 717 8.51 34.91 -7.64
C SER A 717 7.32 35.26 -6.74
N TYR A 718 6.43 36.14 -7.22
CA TYR A 718 5.11 36.34 -6.63
C TYR A 718 4.14 35.31 -7.23
N TRP A 719 3.50 34.53 -6.36
CA TRP A 719 2.39 33.67 -6.74
C TRP A 719 1.09 34.25 -6.18
N SER A 720 0.10 34.48 -7.03
CA SER A 720 -1.29 34.70 -6.61
C SER A 720 -2.16 33.63 -7.26
N LEU A 721 -2.57 32.64 -6.47
CA LEU A 721 -3.62 31.70 -6.88
C LEU A 721 -4.96 32.37 -6.56
N LYS A 722 -5.68 32.84 -7.57
CA LYS A 722 -7.05 33.33 -7.40
C LYS A 722 -8.02 32.26 -7.88
N LEU A 723 -8.43 31.38 -6.97
CA LEU A 723 -9.60 30.53 -7.18
C LEU A 723 -10.84 31.42 -7.06
N VAL A 724 -11.47 31.74 -8.19
CA VAL A 724 -12.82 32.32 -8.17
C VAL A 724 -13.79 31.14 -8.09
N ALA A 725 -14.18 30.79 -6.88
CA ALA A 725 -15.33 29.92 -6.62
C ALA A 725 -16.51 30.84 -6.34
N ASP A 726 -17.44 30.97 -7.29
CA ASP A 726 -18.75 31.56 -7.02
C ASP A 726 -19.59 30.53 -6.26
N HIS A 727 -19.56 30.58 -4.94
CA HIS A 727 -20.68 30.10 -4.11
C HIS A 727 -20.73 30.85 -2.77
N PRO A 728 -21.89 31.40 -2.36
CA PRO A 728 -22.01 32.14 -1.11
C PRO A 728 -22.03 31.17 0.08
N TYR A 729 -21.56 31.66 1.22
CA TYR A 729 -21.42 31.02 2.55
C TYR A 729 -20.10 30.30 2.83
N ALA A 730 -19.06 31.09 3.10
CA ALA A 730 -17.96 30.70 3.97
C ALA A 730 -17.94 31.66 5.17
N GLY A 731 -18.40 31.18 6.33
CA GLY A 731 -18.17 31.79 7.64
C GLY A 731 -17.01 31.09 8.32
N ALA A 732 -16.03 31.89 8.73
CA ALA A 732 -14.89 31.66 9.64
C ALA A 732 -14.61 30.24 10.18
N VAL A 733 -13.43 29.69 9.83
CA VAL A 733 -12.28 29.43 10.73
C VAL A 733 -10.99 29.67 9.95
#